data_AF-A0A520IPG1-F1
#
_entry.id   AF-A0A520IPG1-F1
#
_cell.length_a   1.000
_cell.length_b   1.000
_cell.length_c   1.000
_cell.angle_alpha   90.00
_cell.angle_beta   90.00
_cell.angle_gamma   90.00
#
_symmetry.space_group_name_H-M   'P 1'
#
loop_
_entity.id
_entity.type
_entity.pdbx_description
1 polymer ?
#
loop_
_entity_poly.entity_id
_entity_poly.type
_entity_poly.pdbx_seq_one_letter_code
_entity_poly.pdbx_strand_id
1 'polypeptide(L)'
;RNTIRWTYILAQLYDQQKSYEQALSYYTKVQKSNAGFELYFNANLNRIRLIALMNGQKINRKAQLLALLRDDKNSEYIDQIYYQIGEFFLESESYTEASSYYSRSVQASTKNAYQKGLSYLKLADLNFKYFKNYLKAKTYYDSTVAVLPKSYQGYDLILKKDQNLEYLTKRYEQITLQDTLQDLAKIPEGERRTRVEQILAPALMTDPAPTAAGTNFAPDPALPATNLSRNATQVSGSTFYFSNATALSKGFSDFRKKWGNRKLEDNWRQSIRVAAQANTQNTLSPGNAGLALNPDDASPGTTDNKSQVDAYLASIPVNPVLLESSNQKIIDSYFEIASFYQQELNDQEEAIRVYEELLTRFPENKYLAAINYSLFLAYKNTNEEKAAFYRNVILSKYGSSIYAKTILDPGFNIKQNEFDAIVNKKYNDLFDLYAAKDFPKVIVEADRLIADYPNNFLAPQFAYLRAIAIGRTSYVDNLITALSQIKASFPADQFIVPLVNENLAYLEQHLAEFKKRKIALLDFDPNEPRFMGQAPAVIAQQPLEKIAQKPIGPVPQQQTAVVPSIPAVTKPTISELPASKPAEINPTIVKAAVKKDNIFSTEPATMWYYVVDVADASLTLSSSRFGIGQFNRGNYPDHNLRHQLKEFDDDQLIYVGNFSSFEDVKNYASGITPQLKQIMKVPETIYSSFVISKENFDKLKSRALVIQYLEFYKNNYSNE
;
A
#
# COMPACT_ATOMS: atom_id res chain seq x y z
N ARG A 1 29.50 -14.91 -40.10
CA ARG A 1 28.95 -14.05 -39.02
C ARG A 1 28.24 -14.89 -37.95
N ASN A 2 27.07 -15.50 -38.23
CA ASN A 2 26.25 -16.21 -37.22
C ASN A 2 27.03 -17.27 -36.42
N THR A 3 27.89 -18.05 -37.08
CA THR A 3 28.79 -19.04 -36.46
C THR A 3 29.56 -18.49 -35.24
N ILE A 4 30.15 -17.29 -35.33
CA ILE A 4 30.92 -16.70 -34.22
C ILE A 4 30.02 -16.33 -33.04
N ARG A 5 28.80 -15.84 -33.31
CA ARG A 5 27.81 -15.52 -32.27
C ARG A 5 27.31 -16.79 -31.58
N TRP A 6 27.11 -17.89 -32.32
CA TRP A 6 26.80 -19.19 -31.74
C TRP A 6 27.96 -19.74 -30.90
N THR A 7 29.22 -19.60 -31.34
CA THR A 7 30.41 -19.96 -30.55
C THR A 7 30.47 -19.18 -29.23
N TYR A 8 30.10 -17.89 -29.24
CA TYR A 8 30.03 -17.08 -28.02
C TYR A 8 28.90 -17.51 -27.08
N ILE A 9 27.68 -17.74 -27.60
CA ILE A 9 26.55 -18.24 -26.80
C ILE A 9 26.86 -19.62 -26.20
N LEU A 10 27.51 -20.50 -26.97
CA LEU A 10 27.96 -21.81 -26.49
C LEU A 10 28.99 -21.67 -25.35
N ALA A 11 29.89 -20.68 -25.43
CA ALA A 11 30.80 -20.38 -24.32
C ALA A 11 30.03 -19.94 -23.06
N GLN A 12 29.03 -19.07 -23.19
CA GLN A 12 28.17 -18.63 -22.08
C GLN A 12 27.38 -19.78 -21.46
N LEU A 13 26.92 -20.75 -22.25
CA LEU A 13 26.22 -21.94 -21.76
C LEU A 13 27.14 -22.86 -20.96
N TYR A 14 28.36 -23.13 -21.42
CA TYR A 14 29.35 -23.89 -20.65
C TYR A 14 29.78 -23.14 -19.36
N ASP A 15 29.87 -21.82 -19.41
CA ASP A 15 30.18 -20.93 -18.28
C ASP A 15 29.10 -21.04 -17.19
N GLN A 16 27.82 -20.98 -17.57
CA GLN A 16 26.68 -21.25 -16.68
C GLN A 16 26.66 -22.68 -16.12
N GLN A 17 27.09 -23.67 -16.92
CA GLN A 17 27.26 -25.07 -16.50
C GLN A 17 28.55 -25.32 -15.69
N LYS A 18 29.28 -24.27 -15.28
CA LYS A 18 30.57 -24.32 -14.57
C LYS A 18 31.67 -25.12 -15.28
N SER A 19 31.50 -25.37 -16.58
CA SER A 19 32.41 -26.09 -17.47
C SER A 19 33.48 -25.13 -18.00
N TYR A 20 34.32 -24.63 -17.09
CA TYR A 20 35.15 -23.45 -17.32
C TYR A 20 36.24 -23.66 -18.39
N GLU A 21 36.80 -24.86 -18.54
CA GLU A 21 37.77 -25.16 -19.61
C GLU A 21 37.13 -25.06 -21.00
N GLN A 22 35.94 -25.62 -21.16
CA GLN A 22 35.16 -25.59 -22.39
C GLN A 22 34.76 -24.15 -22.72
N ALA A 23 34.22 -23.42 -21.73
CA ALA A 23 33.89 -22.01 -21.87
C ALA A 23 35.10 -21.15 -22.27
N LEU A 24 36.24 -21.30 -21.59
CA LEU A 24 37.49 -20.60 -21.90
C LEU A 24 38.01 -20.92 -23.30
N SER A 25 37.90 -22.17 -23.74
CA SER A 25 38.22 -22.60 -25.11
C SER A 25 37.34 -21.90 -26.14
N TYR A 26 36.02 -21.88 -25.94
CA TYR A 26 35.08 -21.25 -26.88
C TYR A 26 35.18 -19.71 -26.88
N TYR A 27 35.31 -19.04 -25.74
CA TYR A 27 35.60 -17.60 -25.70
C TYR A 27 36.94 -17.28 -26.37
N THR A 28 37.96 -18.14 -26.25
CA THR A 28 39.26 -17.95 -26.94
C THR A 28 39.13 -18.13 -28.46
N LYS A 29 38.28 -19.04 -28.95
CA LYS A 29 37.95 -19.15 -30.39
C LYS A 29 37.28 -17.88 -30.91
N VAL A 30 36.40 -17.25 -30.12
CA VAL A 30 35.78 -15.96 -30.47
C VAL A 30 36.81 -14.83 -30.48
N GLN A 31 37.64 -14.71 -29.44
CA GLN A 31 38.67 -13.67 -29.32
C GLN A 31 39.74 -13.74 -30.44
N LYS A 32 40.03 -14.94 -30.98
CA LYS A 32 40.93 -15.14 -32.13
C LYS A 32 40.26 -15.05 -33.51
N SER A 33 38.96 -14.73 -33.59
CA SER A 33 38.20 -14.65 -34.85
C SER A 33 38.01 -13.21 -35.33
N ASN A 34 37.51 -13.04 -36.56
CA ASN A 34 37.07 -11.73 -37.09
C ASN A 34 35.70 -11.28 -36.52
N ALA A 35 35.54 -11.42 -35.19
CA ALA A 35 34.40 -10.92 -34.43
C ALA A 35 34.29 -9.39 -34.54
N GLY A 36 33.07 -8.85 -34.46
CA GLY A 36 32.88 -7.42 -34.22
C GLY A 36 33.42 -7.04 -32.84
N PHE A 37 33.90 -5.80 -32.68
CA PHE A 37 34.67 -5.38 -31.50
C PHE A 37 33.95 -5.64 -30.16
N GLU A 38 32.65 -5.36 -30.08
CA GLU A 38 31.78 -5.70 -28.93
C GLU A 38 31.91 -7.17 -28.48
N LEU A 39 31.87 -8.09 -29.45
CA LEU A 39 31.89 -9.54 -29.23
C LEU A 39 33.31 -10.05 -28.93
N TYR A 40 34.32 -9.46 -29.58
CA TYR A 40 35.73 -9.66 -29.25
C TYR A 40 36.03 -9.22 -27.80
N PHE A 41 35.59 -8.02 -27.42
CA PHE A 41 35.79 -7.42 -26.12
C PHE A 41 35.11 -8.26 -25.03
N ASN A 42 33.82 -8.58 -25.19
CA ASN A 42 33.08 -9.41 -24.23
C ASN A 42 33.65 -10.83 -24.12
N ALA A 43 34.11 -11.43 -25.22
CA ALA A 43 34.82 -12.72 -25.15
C ALA A 43 36.14 -12.59 -24.36
N ASN A 44 36.92 -11.54 -24.60
CA ASN A 44 38.17 -11.32 -23.86
C ASN A 44 37.94 -11.05 -22.37
N LEU A 45 36.90 -10.30 -22.02
CA LEU A 45 36.48 -9.99 -20.66
C LEU A 45 36.13 -11.26 -19.88
N ASN A 46 35.34 -12.17 -20.47
CA ASN A 46 35.01 -13.46 -19.86
C ASN A 46 36.23 -14.40 -19.78
N ARG A 47 37.15 -14.38 -20.77
CA ARG A 47 38.42 -15.12 -20.67
C ARG A 47 39.24 -14.69 -19.46
N ILE A 48 39.36 -13.38 -19.20
CA ILE A 48 40.09 -12.83 -18.05
C ILE A 48 39.46 -13.30 -16.73
N ARG A 49 38.12 -13.34 -16.63
CA ARG A 49 37.42 -13.89 -15.46
C ARG A 49 37.74 -15.37 -15.25
N LEU A 50 37.57 -16.21 -16.28
CA LEU A 50 37.77 -17.66 -16.19
C LEU A 50 39.23 -18.05 -15.93
N ILE A 51 40.19 -17.39 -16.59
CA ILE A 51 41.62 -17.62 -16.38
C ILE A 51 41.99 -17.36 -14.91
N ALA A 52 41.45 -16.31 -14.29
CA ALA A 52 41.67 -16.03 -12.87
C ALA A 52 40.99 -17.05 -11.94
N LEU A 53 39.74 -17.42 -12.24
CA LEU A 53 38.97 -18.42 -11.48
C LEU A 53 39.67 -19.79 -11.47
N MET A 54 40.25 -20.20 -12.59
CA MET A 54 40.91 -21.50 -12.76
C MET A 54 42.34 -21.55 -12.20
N ASN A 55 43.09 -20.44 -12.21
CA ASN A 55 44.50 -20.40 -11.79
C ASN A 55 44.73 -19.73 -10.42
N GLY A 56 43.68 -19.20 -9.80
CA GLY A 56 43.76 -18.42 -8.56
C GLY A 56 44.60 -17.15 -8.71
N GLN A 57 45.18 -16.67 -7.59
CA GLN A 57 45.95 -15.42 -7.56
C GLN A 57 47.26 -15.43 -8.39
N LYS A 58 47.65 -16.56 -9.01
CA LYS A 58 48.83 -16.63 -9.89
C LYS A 58 48.73 -15.75 -11.14
N ILE A 59 47.53 -15.28 -11.49
CA ILE A 59 47.31 -14.34 -12.60
C ILE A 59 46.58 -13.09 -12.08
N ASN A 60 47.21 -11.93 -12.23
CA ASN A 60 46.71 -10.67 -11.71
C ASN A 60 45.56 -10.10 -12.58
N ARG A 61 44.35 -10.62 -12.36
CA ARG A 61 43.08 -10.17 -13.00
C ARG A 61 42.90 -8.66 -12.93
N LYS A 62 43.17 -8.06 -11.77
CA LYS A 62 43.11 -6.60 -11.56
C LYS A 62 44.05 -5.86 -12.52
N ALA A 63 45.30 -6.29 -12.68
CA ALA A 63 46.22 -5.68 -13.63
C ALA A 63 45.77 -5.84 -15.10
N GLN A 64 45.19 -6.98 -15.48
CA GLN A 64 44.65 -7.19 -16.83
C GLN A 64 43.45 -6.29 -17.11
N LEU A 65 42.50 -6.15 -16.17
CA LEU A 65 41.36 -5.25 -16.30
C LEU A 65 41.79 -3.77 -16.30
N LEU A 66 42.74 -3.38 -15.45
CA LEU A 66 43.31 -2.02 -15.44
C LEU A 66 44.11 -1.70 -16.72
N ALA A 67 44.67 -2.70 -17.40
CA ALA A 67 45.30 -2.51 -18.71
C ALA A 67 44.25 -2.24 -19.81
N LEU A 68 43.06 -2.85 -19.75
CA LEU A 68 41.98 -2.54 -20.69
C LEU A 68 41.50 -1.08 -20.59
N LEU A 69 41.53 -0.47 -19.40
CA LEU A 69 41.23 0.97 -19.23
C LEU A 69 42.24 1.92 -19.91
N ARG A 70 43.38 1.41 -20.41
CA ARG A 70 44.44 2.20 -21.05
C ARG A 70 44.52 2.03 -22.57
N ASP A 71 43.67 1.20 -23.18
CA ASP A 71 43.57 1.07 -24.64
C ASP A 71 42.37 1.88 -25.12
N ASP A 72 42.62 2.95 -25.88
CA ASP A 72 41.62 3.90 -26.39
C ASP A 72 40.48 3.22 -27.16
N LYS A 73 40.73 2.04 -27.74
CA LYS A 73 39.71 1.21 -28.41
C LYS A 73 38.58 0.78 -27.48
N ASN A 74 38.84 0.68 -26.18
CA ASN A 74 37.85 0.31 -25.17
C ASN A 74 37.06 1.52 -24.63
N SER A 75 37.24 2.72 -25.18
CA SER A 75 36.59 3.96 -24.69
C SER A 75 35.06 3.88 -24.56
N GLU A 76 34.37 3.16 -25.44
CA GLU A 76 32.91 2.91 -25.34
C GLU A 76 32.51 1.79 -24.35
N TYR A 77 33.47 1.12 -23.73
CA TYR A 77 33.30 -0.07 -22.89
C TYR A 77 33.89 0.09 -21.46
N ILE A 78 34.34 1.31 -21.11
CA ILE A 78 34.90 1.65 -19.78
C ILE A 78 33.91 1.32 -18.66
N ASP A 79 32.60 1.45 -18.92
CA ASP A 79 31.51 1.06 -18.04
C ASP A 79 31.58 -0.43 -17.62
N GLN A 80 31.76 -1.33 -18.59
CA GLN A 80 31.85 -2.77 -18.42
C GLN A 80 33.17 -3.17 -17.76
N ILE A 81 34.28 -2.48 -18.08
CA ILE A 81 35.57 -2.73 -17.42
C ILE A 81 35.49 -2.37 -15.93
N TYR A 82 34.97 -1.19 -15.58
CA TYR A 82 34.78 -0.80 -14.19
C TYR A 82 33.83 -1.76 -13.45
N TYR A 83 32.74 -2.21 -14.08
CA TYR A 83 31.86 -3.21 -13.50
C TYR A 83 32.59 -4.53 -13.19
N GLN A 84 33.42 -5.05 -14.09
CA GLN A 84 34.18 -6.30 -13.86
C GLN A 84 35.32 -6.15 -12.85
N ILE A 85 35.86 -4.94 -12.66
CA ILE A 85 36.75 -4.63 -11.53
C ILE A 85 35.94 -4.62 -10.21
N GLY A 86 34.72 -4.08 -10.23
CA GLY A 86 33.77 -4.17 -9.11
C GLY A 86 33.45 -5.62 -8.74
N GLU A 87 33.14 -6.48 -9.71
CA GLU A 87 32.91 -7.92 -9.50
C GLU A 87 34.15 -8.60 -8.91
N PHE A 88 35.36 -8.28 -9.40
CA PHE A 88 36.60 -8.81 -8.83
C PHE A 88 36.77 -8.45 -7.35
N PHE A 89 36.47 -7.21 -6.95
CA PHE A 89 36.53 -6.81 -5.55
C PHE A 89 35.40 -7.41 -4.70
N LEU A 90 34.21 -7.59 -5.26
CA LEU A 90 33.09 -8.28 -4.61
C LEU A 90 33.41 -9.77 -4.36
N GLU A 91 33.99 -10.45 -5.35
CA GLU A 91 34.53 -11.82 -5.23
C GLU A 91 35.70 -11.92 -4.23
N SER A 92 36.33 -10.79 -3.90
CA SER A 92 37.43 -10.68 -2.91
C SER A 92 36.96 -10.06 -1.58
N GLU A 93 35.65 -10.04 -1.32
CA GLU A 93 34.99 -9.48 -0.11
C GLU A 93 35.36 -8.01 0.20
N SER A 94 35.94 -7.30 -0.77
CA SER A 94 36.42 -5.92 -0.67
C SER A 94 35.28 -4.96 -1.04
N TYR A 95 34.22 -4.96 -0.24
CA TYR A 95 32.94 -4.32 -0.55
C TYR A 95 33.07 -2.81 -0.83
N THR A 96 33.95 -2.11 -0.12
CA THR A 96 34.26 -0.68 -0.29
C THR A 96 34.82 -0.36 -1.68
N GLU A 97 35.80 -1.11 -2.12
CA GLU A 97 36.42 -1.02 -3.44
C GLU A 97 35.41 -1.39 -4.52
N ALA A 98 34.64 -2.48 -4.32
CA ALA A 98 33.59 -2.88 -5.25
C ALA A 98 32.57 -1.75 -5.47
N SER A 99 32.07 -1.15 -4.40
CA SER A 99 31.17 0.02 -4.41
C SER A 99 31.78 1.20 -5.20
N SER A 100 33.04 1.53 -4.95
CA SER A 100 33.76 2.59 -5.68
C SER A 100 33.84 2.33 -7.19
N TYR A 101 34.12 1.08 -7.59
CA TYR A 101 34.19 0.71 -9.01
C TYR A 101 32.81 0.59 -9.69
N TYR A 102 31.76 0.16 -9.00
CA TYR A 102 30.39 0.24 -9.54
C TYR A 102 29.94 1.69 -9.71
N SER A 103 30.27 2.60 -8.78
CA SER A 103 29.99 4.04 -8.92
C SER A 103 30.67 4.63 -10.16
N ARG A 104 31.96 4.30 -10.38
CA ARG A 104 32.69 4.67 -11.61
C ARG A 104 32.06 4.08 -12.88
N SER A 105 31.55 2.85 -12.82
CA SER A 105 30.79 2.24 -13.91
C SER A 105 29.50 3.01 -14.22
N VAL A 106 28.73 3.39 -13.19
CA VAL A 106 27.51 4.23 -13.34
C VAL A 106 27.84 5.58 -13.97
N GLN A 107 28.96 6.21 -13.60
CA GLN A 107 29.43 7.48 -14.16
C GLN A 107 29.86 7.34 -15.62
N ALA A 108 30.58 6.27 -15.98
CA ALA A 108 30.99 5.99 -17.36
C ALA A 108 29.83 5.57 -18.29
N SER A 109 28.74 5.02 -17.73
CA SER A 109 27.57 4.51 -18.46
C SER A 109 26.69 5.64 -19.05
N THR A 110 27.21 6.39 -20.01
CA THR A 110 26.53 7.52 -20.66
C THR A 110 25.54 7.08 -21.76
N LYS A 111 25.90 6.07 -22.55
CA LYS A 111 25.06 5.50 -23.63
C LYS A 111 24.37 4.19 -23.22
N ASN A 112 24.97 3.44 -22.30
CA ASN A 112 24.61 2.06 -21.99
C ASN A 112 23.69 1.97 -20.76
N ALA A 113 22.40 2.19 -20.96
CA ALA A 113 21.40 2.10 -19.89
C ALA A 113 21.40 0.72 -19.20
N TYR A 114 21.60 -0.36 -19.95
CA TYR A 114 21.60 -1.72 -19.39
C TYR A 114 22.75 -1.93 -18.39
N GLN A 115 23.99 -1.58 -18.77
CA GLN A 115 25.14 -1.65 -17.85
C GLN A 115 24.95 -0.69 -16.67
N LYS A 116 24.38 0.51 -16.89
CA LYS A 116 24.08 1.44 -15.80
C LYS A 116 23.13 0.81 -14.77
N GLY A 117 22.06 0.15 -15.22
CA GLY A 117 21.11 -0.57 -14.38
C GLY A 117 21.75 -1.72 -13.61
N LEU A 118 22.64 -2.50 -14.23
CA LEU A 118 23.40 -3.56 -13.54
C LEU A 118 24.34 -2.98 -12.45
N SER A 119 24.99 -1.85 -12.74
CA SER A 119 25.89 -1.20 -11.78
C SER A 119 25.13 -0.56 -10.62
N TYR A 120 23.94 0.01 -10.86
CA TYR A 120 23.02 0.41 -9.79
C TYR A 120 22.54 -0.79 -8.96
N LEU A 121 22.17 -1.92 -9.59
CA LEU A 121 21.72 -3.12 -8.88
C LEU A 121 22.81 -3.65 -7.93
N LYS A 122 24.08 -3.66 -8.36
CA LYS A 122 25.21 -4.06 -7.51
C LYS A 122 25.45 -3.09 -6.37
N LEU A 123 25.29 -1.79 -6.58
CA LEU A 123 25.32 -0.79 -5.50
C LEU A 123 24.17 -0.99 -4.51
N ALA A 124 22.97 -1.28 -4.98
CA ALA A 124 21.79 -1.53 -4.15
C ALA A 124 21.96 -2.79 -3.29
N ASP A 125 22.38 -3.90 -3.91
CA ASP A 125 22.67 -5.17 -3.20
C ASP A 125 23.83 -5.01 -2.20
N LEU A 126 24.87 -4.23 -2.51
CA LEU A 126 25.98 -3.94 -1.57
C LEU A 126 25.48 -3.19 -0.32
N ASN A 127 24.71 -2.12 -0.52
CA ASN A 127 24.22 -1.31 0.59
C ASN A 127 23.19 -2.08 1.43
N PHE A 128 22.37 -2.94 0.82
CA PHE A 128 21.40 -3.78 1.50
C PHE A 128 22.04 -4.94 2.30
N LYS A 129 22.99 -5.67 1.71
CA LYS A 129 23.51 -6.94 2.27
C LYS A 129 24.71 -6.79 3.19
N TYR A 130 25.59 -5.83 2.92
CA TYR A 130 26.92 -5.77 3.57
C TYR A 130 27.14 -4.46 4.35
N PHE A 131 26.65 -3.32 3.85
CA PHE A 131 26.76 -2.04 4.57
C PHE A 131 25.56 -1.73 5.48
N LYS A 132 24.49 -2.55 5.45
CA LYS A 132 23.22 -2.32 6.17
C LYS A 132 22.63 -0.90 5.99
N ASN A 133 22.97 -0.21 4.91
CA ASN A 133 22.53 1.16 4.65
C ASN A 133 21.29 1.12 3.76
N TYR A 134 20.15 0.85 4.40
CA TYR A 134 18.88 0.58 3.72
C TYR A 134 18.34 1.79 2.93
N LEU A 135 18.50 3.02 3.45
CA LEU A 135 18.15 4.25 2.72
C LEU A 135 18.95 4.39 1.43
N LYS A 136 20.28 4.21 1.49
CA LYS A 136 21.14 4.26 0.30
C LYS A 136 20.93 3.07 -0.64
N ALA A 137 20.52 1.92 -0.11
CA ALA A 137 20.07 0.79 -0.91
C ALA A 137 18.81 1.17 -1.71
N LYS A 138 17.82 1.82 -1.09
CA LYS A 138 16.60 2.30 -1.76
C LYS A 138 16.93 3.22 -2.94
N THR A 139 17.72 4.27 -2.73
CA THR A 139 18.12 5.20 -3.82
C THR A 139 18.74 4.49 -5.03
N TYR A 140 19.46 3.38 -4.81
CA TYR A 140 20.03 2.56 -5.89
C TYR A 140 19.04 1.52 -6.44
N TYR A 141 18.08 1.02 -5.68
CA TYR A 141 16.97 0.21 -6.19
C TYR A 141 16.03 1.05 -7.06
N ASP A 142 15.66 2.27 -6.65
CA ASP A 142 14.92 3.25 -7.47
C ASP A 142 15.63 3.46 -8.82
N SER A 143 16.93 3.78 -8.74
CA SER A 143 17.80 3.98 -9.91
C SER A 143 17.92 2.73 -10.79
N THR A 144 17.75 1.53 -10.21
CA THR A 144 17.73 0.27 -10.95
C THR A 144 16.39 0.08 -11.64
N VAL A 145 15.27 0.19 -10.92
CA VAL A 145 13.90 0.02 -11.41
C VAL A 145 13.58 1.01 -12.55
N ALA A 146 14.09 2.24 -12.46
CA ALA A 146 13.90 3.26 -13.48
C ALA A 146 14.75 3.07 -14.77
N VAL A 147 15.88 2.35 -14.69
CA VAL A 147 16.88 2.29 -15.78
C VAL A 147 16.99 0.90 -16.42
N LEU A 148 16.75 -0.17 -15.65
CA LEU A 148 16.83 -1.55 -16.09
C LEU A 148 15.54 -1.96 -16.83
N PRO A 149 15.60 -2.68 -17.97
CA PRO A 149 14.40 -3.06 -18.70
C PRO A 149 13.57 -4.10 -17.93
N LYS A 150 12.25 -3.97 -17.98
CA LYS A 150 11.27 -4.89 -17.35
C LYS A 150 11.36 -6.34 -17.83
N SER A 151 12.03 -6.60 -18.96
CA SER A 151 12.35 -7.95 -19.45
C SER A 151 13.60 -8.57 -18.80
N TYR A 152 14.19 -7.92 -17.80
CA TYR A 152 15.31 -8.46 -17.04
C TYR A 152 14.85 -9.60 -16.11
N GLN A 153 15.60 -10.70 -16.10
CA GLN A 153 15.27 -11.87 -15.28
C GLN A 153 15.33 -11.52 -13.79
N GLY A 154 14.18 -11.57 -13.10
CA GLY A 154 14.06 -11.21 -11.69
C GLY A 154 13.77 -9.73 -11.43
N TYR A 155 13.37 -8.95 -12.44
CA TYR A 155 12.94 -7.55 -12.27
C TYR A 155 11.88 -7.38 -11.17
N ASP A 156 10.91 -8.30 -11.07
CA ASP A 156 9.85 -8.22 -10.06
C ASP A 156 10.38 -8.40 -8.61
N LEU A 157 11.48 -9.14 -8.43
CA LEU A 157 12.14 -9.25 -7.12
C LEU A 157 12.92 -7.98 -6.76
N ILE A 158 13.50 -7.30 -7.77
CA ILE A 158 14.13 -5.98 -7.60
C ILE A 158 13.06 -4.95 -7.20
N LEU A 159 11.92 -4.95 -7.88
CA LEU A 159 10.78 -4.07 -7.56
C LEU A 159 10.19 -4.36 -6.18
N LYS A 160 10.05 -5.62 -5.76
CA LYS A 160 9.58 -5.95 -4.41
C LYS A 160 10.56 -5.50 -3.31
N LYS A 161 11.88 -5.61 -3.53
CA LYS A 161 12.87 -5.03 -2.59
C LYS A 161 12.75 -3.51 -2.51
N ASP A 162 12.58 -2.85 -3.65
CA ASP A 162 12.41 -1.40 -3.76
C ASP A 162 11.18 -0.92 -2.96
N GLN A 163 10.02 -1.55 -3.19
CA GLN A 163 8.77 -1.28 -2.47
C GLN A 163 8.85 -1.61 -0.97
N ASN A 164 9.56 -2.66 -0.58
CA ASN A 164 9.78 -2.98 0.83
C ASN A 164 10.68 -1.93 1.51
N LEU A 165 11.64 -1.34 0.80
CA LEU A 165 12.49 -0.27 1.33
C LEU A 165 11.82 1.11 1.32
N GLU A 166 10.86 1.35 0.42
CA GLU A 166 10.00 2.54 0.44
C GLU A 166 9.27 2.70 1.78
N TYR A 167 8.73 1.60 2.32
CA TYR A 167 8.08 1.55 3.63
C TYR A 167 9.00 2.01 4.77
N LEU A 168 10.30 1.75 4.67
CA LEU A 168 11.31 2.18 5.63
C LEU A 168 11.67 3.67 5.43
N THR A 169 11.91 4.08 4.19
CA THR A 169 12.27 5.48 3.83
C THR A 169 11.21 6.47 4.29
N LYS A 170 9.94 6.22 3.95
CA LYS A 170 8.79 7.08 4.31
C LYS A 170 8.70 7.36 5.82
N ARG A 171 9.10 6.41 6.65
CA ARG A 171 9.05 6.51 8.12
C ARG A 171 10.22 7.31 8.69
N TYR A 172 11.41 7.18 8.12
CA TYR A 172 12.53 8.07 8.44
C TYR A 172 12.26 9.51 7.97
N GLU A 173 11.61 9.68 6.82
CA GLU A 173 11.15 10.98 6.33
C GLU A 173 10.07 11.57 7.25
N GLN A 174 9.10 10.76 7.70
CA GLN A 174 8.08 11.18 8.67
C GLN A 174 8.68 11.62 10.02
N ILE A 175 9.66 10.89 10.56
CA ILE A 175 10.39 11.33 11.77
C ILE A 175 11.11 12.66 11.50
N THR A 176 11.84 12.77 10.38
CA THR A 176 12.59 13.99 10.02
C THR A 176 11.66 15.20 9.83
N LEU A 177 10.48 15.00 9.24
CA LEU A 177 9.44 16.01 9.06
C LEU A 177 8.85 16.44 10.40
N GLN A 178 8.49 15.50 11.28
CA GLN A 178 7.96 15.85 12.60
C GLN A 178 9.03 16.55 13.46
N ASP A 179 10.29 16.11 13.42
CA ASP A 179 11.40 16.75 14.14
C ASP A 179 11.62 18.19 13.68
N THR A 180 11.63 18.44 12.36
CA THR A 180 11.75 19.80 11.81
C THR A 180 10.53 20.67 12.10
N LEU A 181 9.32 20.13 12.09
CA LEU A 181 8.10 20.85 12.52
C LEU A 181 8.14 21.19 14.02
N GLN A 182 8.59 20.28 14.89
CA GLN A 182 8.78 20.54 16.32
C GLN A 182 9.87 21.58 16.58
N ASP A 183 10.95 21.60 15.80
CA ASP A 183 11.97 22.65 15.89
C ASP A 183 11.44 24.02 15.43
N LEU A 184 10.63 24.08 14.36
CA LEU A 184 9.93 25.31 13.96
C LEU A 184 8.92 25.79 15.00
N ALA A 185 8.28 24.90 15.76
CA ALA A 185 7.39 25.28 16.85
C ALA A 185 8.14 26.05 17.96
N LYS A 186 9.41 25.73 18.21
CA LYS A 186 10.29 26.40 19.19
C LYS A 186 10.74 27.81 18.74
N ILE A 187 10.67 28.11 17.43
CA ILE A 187 11.02 29.42 16.87
C ILE A 187 9.88 30.43 17.10
N PRO A 188 10.16 31.72 17.39
CA PRO A 188 9.15 32.78 17.49
C PRO A 188 8.30 32.92 16.23
N GLU A 189 7.00 33.20 16.40
CA GLU A 189 6.01 33.18 15.31
C GLU A 189 6.40 34.01 14.08
N GLY A 190 6.92 35.24 14.29
CA GLY A 190 7.34 36.14 13.22
C GLY A 190 8.54 35.66 12.39
N GLU A 191 9.33 34.71 12.89
CA GLU A 191 10.49 34.15 12.20
C GLU A 191 10.17 32.82 11.48
N ARG A 192 9.10 32.12 11.89
CA ARG A 192 8.72 30.80 11.34
C ARG A 192 8.55 30.82 9.83
N ARG A 193 7.86 31.83 9.26
CA ARG A 193 7.65 31.95 7.81
C ARG A 193 8.97 32.02 7.05
N THR A 194 9.87 32.92 7.45
CA THR A 194 11.20 33.06 6.84
C THR A 194 12.00 31.77 6.91
N ARG A 195 11.88 31.01 8.02
CA ARG A 195 12.56 29.72 8.17
C ARG A 195 11.97 28.61 7.31
N VAL A 196 10.64 28.55 7.18
CA VAL A 196 9.94 27.65 6.24
C VAL A 196 10.29 27.98 4.79
N GLU A 197 10.34 29.26 4.43
CA GLU A 197 10.75 29.72 3.09
C GLU A 197 12.22 29.36 2.77
N GLN A 198 13.11 29.29 3.76
CA GLN A 198 14.47 28.76 3.60
C GLN A 198 14.52 27.24 3.44
N ILE A 199 13.64 26.48 4.11
CA ILE A 199 13.57 25.01 4.02
C ILE A 199 12.97 24.59 2.67
N LEU A 200 11.96 25.32 2.19
CA LEU A 200 11.30 25.08 0.90
C LEU A 200 12.02 25.76 -0.28
N ALA A 201 13.08 26.53 -0.05
CA ALA A 201 13.89 27.08 -1.12
C ALA A 201 14.58 25.93 -1.89
N PRO A 202 14.51 25.90 -3.24
CA PRO A 202 15.16 24.85 -4.01
C PRO A 202 16.67 24.93 -3.79
N ALA A 203 17.25 23.85 -3.23
CA ALA A 203 18.67 23.78 -2.93
C ALA A 203 19.50 24.03 -4.20
N LEU A 204 20.17 25.18 -4.26
CA LEU A 204 21.11 25.51 -5.32
C LEU A 204 22.31 24.55 -5.18
N MET A 205 22.31 23.51 -6.01
CA MET A 205 23.17 22.34 -5.84
C MET A 205 24.66 22.71 -5.88
N THR A 206 25.28 22.79 -4.71
CA THR A 206 26.74 22.85 -4.55
C THR A 206 27.35 21.46 -4.73
N ASP A 207 27.20 20.89 -5.93
CA ASP A 207 28.02 19.78 -6.39
C ASP A 207 29.40 20.32 -6.81
N PRO A 208 30.52 19.87 -6.22
CA PRO A 208 31.87 20.26 -6.63
C PRO A 208 32.26 19.53 -7.93
N ALA A 209 31.66 19.95 -9.04
CA ALA A 209 32.08 19.50 -10.37
C ALA A 209 33.56 19.90 -10.62
N PRO A 210 34.41 19.00 -11.16
CA PRO A 210 35.81 19.30 -11.38
C PRO A 210 36.00 20.43 -12.41
N THR A 211 37.01 21.27 -12.18
CA THR A 211 37.26 22.50 -12.94
C THR A 211 37.42 22.27 -14.44
N ALA A 212 36.45 22.75 -15.22
CA ALA A 212 36.61 23.05 -16.65
C ALA A 212 36.44 24.57 -16.83
N ALA A 213 37.48 25.25 -17.34
CA ALA A 213 37.48 26.71 -17.47
C ALA A 213 36.57 27.19 -18.60
N GLY A 214 35.76 28.23 -18.37
CA GLY A 214 34.76 28.67 -19.35
C GLY A 214 34.00 29.96 -19.01
N THR A 215 34.71 31.07 -18.76
CA THR A 215 34.21 32.47 -18.68
C THR A 215 33.09 32.80 -17.69
N ASN A 216 33.41 33.67 -16.72
CA ASN A 216 32.43 34.26 -15.80
C ASN A 216 31.56 35.33 -16.49
N PHE A 217 30.29 35.43 -16.07
CA PHE A 217 29.53 36.68 -16.08
C PHE A 217 28.79 36.83 -14.75
N ALA A 218 29.33 37.67 -13.86
CA ALA A 218 28.66 38.09 -12.63
C ALA A 218 28.05 39.50 -12.86
N PRO A 219 26.78 39.74 -12.50
CA PRO A 219 26.21 41.09 -12.49
C PRO A 219 26.76 41.93 -11.32
N ASP A 220 27.22 43.13 -11.62
CA ASP A 220 27.69 44.12 -10.63
C ASP A 220 26.49 44.81 -9.94
N PRO A 221 26.35 44.80 -8.59
CA PRO A 221 25.18 45.29 -7.90
C PRO A 221 25.20 46.81 -7.70
N ALA A 222 24.82 47.57 -8.73
CA ALA A 222 24.78 49.04 -8.69
C ALA A 222 23.43 49.67 -9.08
N LEU A 223 22.93 50.54 -8.20
CA LEU A 223 21.90 51.57 -8.42
C LEU A 223 20.42 51.08 -8.55
N PRO A 224 19.43 51.91 -8.14
CA PRO A 224 18.58 51.44 -7.04
C PRO A 224 17.07 51.43 -7.33
N ALA A 225 16.32 50.81 -6.42
CA ALA A 225 14.86 50.78 -6.43
C ALA A 225 14.24 52.18 -6.28
N THR A 226 13.35 52.54 -7.21
CA THR A 226 12.43 53.69 -7.07
C THR A 226 11.01 53.28 -7.43
N ASN A 227 10.06 53.62 -6.56
CA ASN A 227 8.63 53.52 -6.85
C ASN A 227 8.20 54.68 -7.75
N LEU A 228 7.44 54.42 -8.82
CA LEU A 228 6.29 55.26 -9.15
C LEU A 228 5.26 54.54 -10.04
N SER A 229 4.04 55.08 -10.10
CA SER A 229 2.91 54.51 -10.83
C SER A 229 2.47 55.38 -12.02
N ARG A 230 1.79 54.72 -12.97
CA ARG A 230 0.83 55.28 -13.97
C ARG A 230 1.37 56.10 -15.16
N ASN A 231 0.99 55.58 -16.33
CA ASN A 231 0.58 56.24 -17.58
C ASN A 231 1.61 56.81 -18.58
N ALA A 232 1.16 56.72 -19.85
CA ALA A 232 1.51 57.55 -21.02
C ALA A 232 2.87 57.35 -21.74
N THR A 233 2.88 56.35 -22.63
CA THR A 233 3.24 56.50 -24.07
C THR A 233 4.69 56.84 -24.51
N GLN A 234 5.32 55.80 -25.09
CA GLN A 234 6.30 55.79 -26.20
C GLN A 234 7.83 56.00 -26.02
N VAL A 235 8.55 54.95 -26.48
CA VAL A 235 9.87 54.89 -27.16
C VAL A 235 11.12 55.44 -26.44
N SER A 236 11.84 54.54 -25.76
CA SER A 236 13.24 54.12 -26.11
C SER A 236 13.83 53.19 -25.04
N GLY A 237 14.31 52.00 -25.41
CA GLY A 237 14.91 51.07 -24.42
C GLY A 237 15.35 49.71 -24.97
N SER A 238 16.60 49.62 -25.43
CA SER A 238 17.32 48.40 -25.89
C SER A 238 16.60 47.51 -26.94
N THR A 239 17.08 47.56 -28.18
CA THR A 239 16.62 46.68 -29.28
C THR A 239 17.19 45.25 -29.19
N PHE A 240 18.02 44.95 -28.20
CA PHE A 240 18.67 43.64 -28.07
C PHE A 240 17.75 42.63 -27.37
N TYR A 241 17.43 41.55 -28.07
CA TYR A 241 16.45 40.54 -27.65
C TYR A 241 16.66 40.01 -26.22
N PHE A 242 17.92 39.78 -25.80
CA PHE A 242 18.24 39.23 -24.48
C PHE A 242 18.18 40.26 -23.34
N SER A 243 18.13 41.57 -23.64
CA SER A 243 17.95 42.63 -22.63
C SER A 243 16.48 42.86 -22.26
N ASN A 244 15.54 42.30 -23.03
CA ASN A 244 14.11 42.50 -22.85
C ASN A 244 13.48 41.24 -22.24
N ALA A 245 13.16 41.27 -20.94
CA ALA A 245 12.61 40.13 -20.19
C ALA A 245 11.32 39.56 -20.82
N THR A 246 10.45 40.43 -21.37
CA THR A 246 9.22 40.01 -22.05
C THR A 246 9.51 39.28 -23.36
N ALA A 247 10.48 39.75 -24.15
CA ALA A 247 10.92 39.07 -25.36
C ALA A 247 11.59 37.72 -25.04
N LEU A 248 12.43 37.67 -24.01
CA LEU A 248 13.11 36.46 -23.54
C LEU A 248 12.12 35.40 -23.06
N SER A 249 11.15 35.77 -22.21
CA SER A 249 10.08 34.89 -21.73
C SER A 249 9.18 34.38 -22.88
N LYS A 250 8.82 35.27 -23.82
CA LYS A 250 8.04 34.90 -24.99
C LYS A 250 8.79 33.92 -25.89
N GLY A 251 10.05 34.20 -26.25
CA GLY A 251 10.81 33.32 -27.13
C GLY A 251 11.28 32.03 -26.45
N PHE A 252 11.42 31.99 -25.11
CA PHE A 252 11.54 30.73 -24.35
C PHE A 252 10.26 29.88 -24.48
N SER A 253 9.09 30.52 -24.38
CA SER A 253 7.79 29.87 -24.56
C SER A 253 7.61 29.36 -26.00
N ASP A 254 7.94 30.18 -27.00
CA ASP A 254 7.90 29.80 -28.42
C ASP A 254 8.95 28.74 -28.77
N PHE A 255 10.13 28.74 -28.13
CA PHE A 255 11.13 27.68 -28.26
C PHE A 255 10.58 26.35 -27.72
N ARG A 256 10.05 26.34 -26.48
CA ARG A 256 9.45 25.14 -25.88
C ARG A 256 8.26 24.65 -26.72
N LYS A 257 7.45 25.55 -27.26
CA LYS A 257 6.32 25.24 -28.16
C LYS A 257 6.76 24.65 -29.50
N LYS A 258 7.92 25.07 -30.05
CA LYS A 258 8.43 24.63 -31.35
C LYS A 258 9.35 23.40 -31.29
N TRP A 259 10.05 23.18 -30.18
CA TRP A 259 11.10 22.16 -30.05
C TRP A 259 10.94 21.20 -28.87
N GLY A 260 10.05 21.50 -27.92
CA GLY A 260 9.91 20.80 -26.64
C GLY A 260 10.97 21.20 -25.61
N ASN A 261 10.96 20.56 -24.44
CA ASN A 261 12.10 20.62 -23.51
C ASN A 261 13.28 19.86 -24.15
N ARG A 262 14.36 20.57 -24.49
CA ARG A 262 15.60 19.99 -25.02
C ARG A 262 16.67 20.03 -23.95
N LYS A 263 17.48 18.97 -23.86
CA LYS A 263 18.71 18.97 -23.08
C LYS A 263 19.75 19.87 -23.77
N LEU A 264 20.66 20.46 -23.01
CA LEU A 264 21.85 21.11 -23.57
C LEU A 264 22.78 20.03 -24.14
N GLU A 265 22.83 19.94 -25.47
CA GLU A 265 23.69 19.03 -26.23
C GLU A 265 24.05 19.66 -27.59
N ASP A 266 25.23 19.32 -28.13
CA ASP A 266 25.64 19.79 -29.45
C ASP A 266 24.73 19.24 -30.55
N ASN A 267 24.52 20.05 -31.59
CA ASN A 267 23.64 19.73 -32.71
C ASN A 267 22.19 19.39 -32.33
N TRP A 268 21.66 19.91 -31.21
CA TRP A 268 20.28 19.66 -30.72
C TRP A 268 19.16 19.93 -31.76
N ARG A 269 19.40 20.74 -32.80
CA ARG A 269 18.45 20.96 -33.92
C ARG A 269 18.37 19.79 -34.90
N GLN A 270 19.41 18.95 -34.96
CA GLN A 270 19.49 17.77 -35.83
C GLN A 270 19.11 16.47 -35.09
N SER A 271 18.76 16.50 -33.80
CA SER A 271 18.40 15.29 -33.03
C SER A 271 16.98 14.75 -33.34
N ILE A 272 16.71 14.52 -34.63
CA ILE A 272 15.59 13.69 -35.12
C ILE A 272 16.01 12.22 -35.01
N ARG A 273 16.06 11.69 -33.78
CA ARG A 273 16.14 10.24 -33.56
C ARG A 273 14.75 9.67 -33.32
N VAL A 274 14.20 8.97 -34.31
CA VAL A 274 12.92 8.24 -34.18
C VAL A 274 12.95 7.23 -33.01
N ALA A 275 14.13 6.70 -32.67
CA ALA A 275 14.34 5.84 -31.50
C ALA A 275 14.11 6.51 -30.13
N ALA A 276 14.09 7.86 -30.04
CA ALA A 276 13.91 8.57 -28.78
C ALA A 276 12.43 8.74 -28.36
N GLN A 277 11.48 8.60 -29.30
CA GLN A 277 10.04 8.70 -29.00
C GLN A 277 9.42 7.40 -28.49
N ALA A 278 10.09 6.25 -28.67
CA ALA A 278 9.66 4.97 -28.11
C ALA A 278 9.83 4.85 -26.58
N ASN A 279 10.58 5.76 -25.94
CA ASN A 279 10.90 5.73 -24.51
C ASN A 279 10.65 7.05 -23.76
N THR A 280 9.98 8.03 -24.38
CA THR A 280 9.65 9.34 -23.75
C THR A 280 8.15 9.54 -23.45
N GLN A 281 7.30 8.55 -23.77
CA GLN A 281 5.91 8.48 -23.26
C GLN A 281 5.77 7.67 -21.95
N ASN A 282 6.88 7.41 -21.25
CA ASN A 282 6.89 6.85 -19.88
C ASN A 282 7.78 7.66 -18.91
N THR A 283 8.15 8.89 -19.27
CA THR A 283 8.83 9.87 -18.39
C THR A 283 7.91 11.05 -18.05
N LEU A 284 6.60 10.81 -18.11
CA LEU A 284 5.55 11.62 -17.51
C LEU A 284 4.71 10.65 -16.67
N SER A 285 4.90 10.65 -15.36
CA SER A 285 3.98 9.98 -14.45
C SER A 285 2.68 10.79 -14.39
N PRO A 286 1.52 10.25 -14.83
CA PRO A 286 0.23 10.85 -14.54
C PRO A 286 -0.13 10.44 -13.10
N GLY A 287 0.50 11.12 -12.14
CA GLY A 287 0.54 10.75 -10.73
C GLY A 287 0.78 11.95 -9.82
N ASN A 288 0.09 13.06 -10.10
CA ASN A 288 -0.35 14.07 -9.13
C ASN A 288 -1.34 15.03 -9.84
N ALA A 289 -2.60 14.61 -9.94
CA ALA A 289 -3.70 15.42 -10.50
C ALA A 289 -5.07 14.84 -10.05
N GLY A 290 -5.33 14.82 -8.73
CA GLY A 290 -6.44 14.06 -8.14
C GLY A 290 -7.11 14.69 -6.90
N LEU A 291 -7.01 16.01 -6.71
CA LEU A 291 -7.71 16.77 -5.65
C LEU A 291 -7.48 16.25 -4.21
N ALA A 292 -6.22 16.26 -3.75
CA ALA A 292 -5.91 16.09 -2.33
C ALA A 292 -6.35 17.32 -1.50
N LEU A 293 -6.88 17.08 -0.29
CA LEU A 293 -7.23 18.10 0.71
C LEU A 293 -6.30 18.11 1.93
N ASN A 294 -5.29 17.23 1.95
CA ASN A 294 -4.26 17.13 3.01
C ASN A 294 -2.90 17.67 2.52
N PRO A 295 -1.99 18.11 3.43
CA PRO A 295 -0.82 18.91 3.04
C PRO A 295 0.45 18.11 2.69
N ASP A 296 0.45 16.79 2.93
CA ASP A 296 1.68 15.99 3.04
C ASP A 296 2.21 15.39 1.71
N ASP A 297 1.60 15.68 0.54
CA ASP A 297 1.89 14.98 -0.74
C ASP A 297 2.42 15.90 -1.87
N ALA A 298 3.65 16.40 -1.69
CA ALA A 298 4.24 17.48 -2.49
C ALA A 298 5.10 17.02 -3.70
N SER A 299 4.47 16.49 -4.75
CA SER A 299 5.17 16.25 -6.04
C SER A 299 5.48 17.57 -6.78
N PRO A 300 6.62 17.74 -7.51
CA PRO A 300 7.06 19.04 -8.05
C PRO A 300 6.25 19.54 -9.28
N GLY A 301 5.03 20.02 -9.03
CA GLY A 301 4.00 20.28 -10.05
C GLY A 301 3.46 21.72 -10.12
N THR A 302 4.31 22.75 -9.97
CA THR A 302 3.90 24.18 -10.03
C THR A 302 2.76 24.57 -9.07
N THR A 303 2.77 24.01 -7.86
CA THR A 303 2.19 24.69 -6.69
C THR A 303 2.75 26.11 -6.61
N ASP A 304 1.94 27.09 -6.22
CA ASP A 304 2.47 28.37 -5.76
C ASP A 304 3.32 28.08 -4.51
N ASN A 305 4.59 28.49 -4.50
CA ASN A 305 5.48 28.33 -3.34
C ASN A 305 4.80 28.86 -2.06
N LYS A 306 4.01 29.94 -2.17
CA LYS A 306 3.25 30.48 -1.05
C LYS A 306 2.27 29.46 -0.47
N SER A 307 1.58 28.68 -1.30
CA SER A 307 0.65 27.64 -0.85
C SER A 307 1.36 26.50 -0.13
N GLN A 308 2.61 26.19 -0.49
CA GLN A 308 3.43 25.19 0.22
C GLN A 308 3.97 25.74 1.55
N VAL A 309 4.39 27.00 1.59
CA VAL A 309 4.78 27.69 2.83
C VAL A 309 3.61 27.77 3.81
N ASP A 310 2.43 28.18 3.33
CA ASP A 310 1.22 28.32 4.16
C ASP A 310 0.73 26.95 4.68
N ALA A 311 0.82 25.88 3.87
CA ALA A 311 0.58 24.50 4.29
C ALA A 311 1.56 24.03 5.37
N TYR A 312 2.87 24.23 5.16
CA TYR A 312 3.91 23.79 6.09
C TYR A 312 3.84 24.56 7.42
N LEU A 313 3.43 25.84 7.39
CA LEU A 313 3.14 26.65 8.59
C LEU A 313 1.94 26.13 9.38
N ALA A 314 0.88 25.66 8.70
CA ALA A 314 -0.31 25.10 9.35
C ALA A 314 -0.01 23.77 10.07
N SER A 315 0.96 22.99 9.58
CA SER A 315 1.40 21.71 10.18
C SER A 315 2.30 21.85 11.42
N ILE A 316 2.68 23.07 11.84
CA ILE A 316 3.59 23.28 12.99
C ILE A 316 2.85 22.97 14.31
N PRO A 317 3.37 22.09 15.19
CA PRO A 317 2.74 21.73 16.46
C PRO A 317 2.92 22.83 17.53
N VAL A 318 2.21 23.95 17.36
CA VAL A 318 2.35 25.16 18.21
C VAL A 318 1.71 25.07 19.60
N ASN A 319 1.04 23.95 19.94
CA ASN A 319 0.40 23.74 21.24
C ASN A 319 0.61 22.30 21.76
N PRO A 320 0.42 22.02 23.06
CA PRO A 320 0.73 20.71 23.64
C PRO A 320 -0.03 19.52 23.02
N VAL A 321 -1.26 19.72 22.54
CA VAL A 321 -2.06 18.63 21.93
C VAL A 321 -1.54 18.29 20.53
N LEU A 322 -1.17 19.30 19.74
CA LEU A 322 -0.52 19.09 18.45
C LEU A 322 0.91 18.52 18.62
N LEU A 323 1.63 18.94 19.66
CA LEU A 323 2.94 18.38 19.99
C LEU A 323 2.85 16.91 20.36
N GLU A 324 1.84 16.50 21.14
CA GLU A 324 1.66 15.09 21.48
C GLU A 324 1.19 14.24 20.28
N SER A 325 0.36 14.80 19.39
CA SER A 325 0.07 14.16 18.09
C SER A 325 1.33 13.98 17.22
N SER A 326 2.22 14.98 17.22
CA SER A 326 3.52 14.92 16.55
C SER A 326 4.46 13.87 17.18
N ASN A 327 4.54 13.83 18.52
CA ASN A 327 5.26 12.79 19.27
C ASN A 327 4.72 11.40 18.92
N GLN A 328 3.40 11.23 18.85
CA GLN A 328 2.78 9.94 18.54
C GLN A 328 3.12 9.48 17.11
N LYS A 329 3.11 10.39 16.12
CA LYS A 329 3.60 10.11 14.75
C LYS A 329 5.06 9.64 14.72
N ILE A 330 5.93 10.21 15.57
CA ILE A 330 7.34 9.82 15.70
C ILE A 330 7.47 8.44 16.37
N ILE A 331 6.76 8.23 17.49
CA ILE A 331 6.72 6.96 18.25
C ILE A 331 6.27 5.80 17.35
N ASP A 332 5.20 6.00 16.58
CA ASP A 332 4.65 5.01 15.65
C ASP A 332 5.68 4.68 14.56
N SER A 333 6.24 5.72 13.93
CA SER A 333 7.28 5.56 12.90
C SER A 333 8.50 4.78 13.41
N TYR A 334 9.05 5.10 14.58
CA TYR A 334 10.17 4.36 15.17
C TYR A 334 9.81 2.90 15.49
N PHE A 335 8.64 2.65 16.11
CA PHE A 335 8.18 1.30 16.45
C PHE A 335 8.02 0.43 15.20
N GLU A 336 7.46 1.01 14.13
CA GLU A 336 7.20 0.31 12.87
C GLU A 336 8.49 0.10 12.04
N ILE A 337 9.48 1.01 12.12
CA ILE A 337 10.84 0.79 11.61
C ILE A 337 11.52 -0.38 12.32
N ALA A 338 11.54 -0.37 13.66
CA ALA A 338 12.21 -1.40 14.45
C ALA A 338 11.55 -2.79 14.28
N SER A 339 10.22 -2.82 14.21
CA SER A 339 9.45 -4.02 13.89
C SER A 339 9.76 -4.55 12.49
N PHE A 340 9.89 -3.67 11.49
CA PHE A 340 10.25 -4.05 10.13
C PHE A 340 11.68 -4.63 10.04
N TYR A 341 12.66 -4.03 10.74
CA TYR A 341 14.00 -4.62 10.85
C TYR A 341 13.95 -6.01 11.48
N GLN A 342 13.21 -6.19 12.57
CA GLN A 342 13.14 -7.47 13.29
C GLN A 342 12.42 -8.58 12.51
N GLN A 343 11.31 -8.25 11.83
CA GLN A 343 10.36 -9.24 11.30
C GLN A 343 10.51 -9.47 9.79
N GLU A 344 10.72 -8.41 9.00
CA GLU A 344 10.77 -8.48 7.53
C GLU A 344 12.21 -8.59 7.00
N LEU A 345 13.16 -7.92 7.65
CA LEU A 345 14.58 -7.94 7.27
C LEU A 345 15.44 -8.90 8.12
N ASN A 346 14.92 -9.33 9.29
CA ASN A 346 15.64 -10.11 10.31
C ASN A 346 16.98 -9.49 10.76
N ASP A 347 17.10 -8.15 10.68
CA ASP A 347 18.24 -7.42 11.21
C ASP A 347 18.00 -7.05 12.68
N GLN A 348 18.34 -7.99 13.56
CA GLN A 348 18.16 -7.81 15.00
C GLN A 348 19.03 -6.67 15.57
N GLU A 349 20.17 -6.34 14.95
CA GLU A 349 21.07 -5.28 15.42
C GLU A 349 20.45 -3.89 15.19
N GLU A 350 19.94 -3.65 13.98
CA GLU A 350 19.23 -2.40 13.66
C GLU A 350 17.87 -2.31 14.36
N ALA A 351 17.15 -3.42 14.52
CA ALA A 351 15.93 -3.46 15.32
C ALA A 351 16.18 -3.04 16.78
N ILE A 352 17.20 -3.63 17.42
CA ILE A 352 17.65 -3.26 18.76
C ILE A 352 17.98 -1.76 18.81
N ARG A 353 18.82 -1.27 17.89
CA ARG A 353 19.27 0.13 17.85
C ARG A 353 18.09 1.11 17.81
N VAL A 354 17.07 0.82 16.99
CA VAL A 354 15.89 1.69 16.84
C VAL A 354 14.92 1.55 18.03
N TYR A 355 14.75 0.37 18.61
CA TYR A 355 13.97 0.20 19.83
C TYR A 355 14.62 0.89 21.05
N GLU A 356 15.94 0.82 21.20
CA GLU A 356 16.66 1.50 22.29
C GLU A 356 16.65 3.03 22.13
N GLU A 357 16.75 3.55 20.90
CA GLU A 357 16.54 4.97 20.58
C GLU A 357 15.13 5.42 20.96
N LEU A 358 14.10 4.66 20.57
CA LEU A 358 12.70 4.94 20.91
C LEU A 358 12.46 4.98 22.43
N LEU A 359 13.01 4.02 23.19
CA LEU A 359 12.91 4.04 24.66
C LEU A 359 13.70 5.18 25.31
N THR A 360 14.81 5.61 24.69
CA THR A 360 15.62 6.73 25.20
C THR A 360 14.93 8.07 24.97
N ARG A 361 14.30 8.24 23.79
CA ARG A 361 13.63 9.48 23.39
C ARG A 361 12.20 9.61 23.92
N PHE A 362 11.47 8.50 24.03
CA PHE A 362 10.09 8.42 24.52
C PHE A 362 9.94 7.29 25.55
N PRO A 363 10.46 7.46 26.78
CA PRO A 363 10.49 6.41 27.81
C PRO A 363 9.10 5.99 28.30
N GLU A 364 8.09 6.83 28.13
CA GLU A 364 6.67 6.50 28.32
C GLU A 364 5.96 6.54 26.95
N ASN A 365 5.39 5.42 26.51
CA ASN A 365 4.68 5.32 25.22
C ASN A 365 3.71 4.11 25.17
N LYS A 366 2.79 4.10 24.19
CA LYS A 366 1.76 3.05 24.05
C LYS A 366 2.30 1.64 23.72
N TYR A 367 3.54 1.50 23.26
CA TYR A 367 4.13 0.24 22.81
C TYR A 367 5.07 -0.43 23.81
N LEU A 368 5.30 0.14 25.00
CA LEU A 368 6.34 -0.33 25.94
C LEU A 368 6.37 -1.85 26.16
N ALA A 369 5.21 -2.48 26.39
CA ALA A 369 5.14 -3.93 26.58
C ALA A 369 5.57 -4.73 25.34
N ALA A 370 5.28 -4.23 24.13
CA ALA A 370 5.71 -4.81 22.86
C ALA A 370 7.20 -4.58 22.60
N ILE A 371 7.70 -3.35 22.80
CA ILE A 371 9.12 -3.00 22.63
C ILE A 371 10.00 -3.85 23.56
N ASN A 372 9.64 -3.94 24.84
CA ASN A 372 10.39 -4.76 25.79
C ASN A 372 10.38 -6.24 25.39
N TYR A 373 9.25 -6.76 24.87
CA TYR A 373 9.17 -8.14 24.37
C TYR A 373 10.04 -8.38 23.13
N SER A 374 10.01 -7.46 22.18
CA SER A 374 10.86 -7.48 20.98
C SER A 374 12.34 -7.40 21.30
N LEU A 375 12.75 -6.58 22.28
CA LEU A 375 14.12 -6.51 22.79
C LEU A 375 14.53 -7.77 23.56
N PHE A 376 13.64 -8.35 24.38
CA PHE A 376 13.85 -9.66 25.01
C PHE A 376 14.14 -10.75 23.95
N LEU A 377 13.33 -10.82 22.89
CA LEU A 377 13.54 -11.79 21.81
C LEU A 377 14.83 -11.54 21.02
N ALA A 378 15.15 -10.29 20.69
CA ALA A 378 16.37 -9.94 19.96
C ALA A 378 17.64 -10.25 20.76
N TYR A 379 17.63 -9.98 22.08
CA TYR A 379 18.77 -10.25 22.95
C TYR A 379 18.89 -11.71 23.40
N LYS A 380 17.83 -12.52 23.33
CA LYS A 380 17.78 -13.90 23.84
C LYS A 380 18.95 -14.79 23.40
N ASN A 381 19.48 -14.58 22.20
CA ASN A 381 20.55 -15.39 21.61
C ASN A 381 21.90 -14.64 21.52
N THR A 382 22.00 -13.41 22.04
CA THR A 382 23.15 -12.51 21.84
C THR A 382 23.66 -11.84 23.13
N ASN A 383 22.78 -11.56 24.09
CA ASN A 383 23.12 -11.04 25.41
C ASN A 383 22.08 -11.49 26.46
N GLU A 384 22.44 -12.50 27.27
CA GLU A 384 21.54 -13.08 28.28
C GLU A 384 21.16 -12.08 29.39
N GLU A 385 22.07 -11.17 29.78
CA GLU A 385 21.81 -10.17 30.81
C GLU A 385 20.75 -9.15 30.36
N LYS A 386 20.89 -8.57 29.16
CA LYS A 386 19.87 -7.70 28.57
C LYS A 386 18.56 -8.44 28.33
N ALA A 387 18.60 -9.69 27.85
CA ALA A 387 17.40 -10.50 27.68
C ALA A 387 16.67 -10.72 29.02
N ALA A 388 17.39 -11.04 30.09
CA ALA A 388 16.84 -11.19 31.44
C ALA A 388 16.26 -9.88 31.99
N PHE A 389 16.93 -8.75 31.75
CA PHE A 389 16.43 -7.41 32.11
C PHE A 389 15.06 -7.14 31.46
N TYR A 390 14.96 -7.20 30.13
CA TYR A 390 13.69 -6.92 29.43
C TYR A 390 12.59 -7.93 29.79
N ARG A 391 12.95 -9.22 29.94
CA ARG A 391 12.02 -10.26 30.44
C ARG A 391 11.44 -9.88 31.80
N ASN A 392 12.27 -9.41 32.72
CA ASN A 392 11.84 -9.04 34.07
C ASN A 392 11.02 -7.74 34.09
N VAL A 393 11.29 -6.77 33.19
CA VAL A 393 10.43 -5.58 33.00
C VAL A 393 9.02 -6.02 32.56
N ILE A 394 8.90 -6.95 31.62
CA ILE A 394 7.60 -7.44 31.13
C ILE A 394 6.82 -8.16 32.24
N LEU A 395 7.48 -9.04 33.00
CA LEU A 395 6.80 -9.79 34.06
C LEU A 395 6.43 -8.92 35.28
N SER A 396 7.18 -7.85 35.57
CA SER A 396 6.91 -6.95 36.71
C SER A 396 5.98 -5.80 36.40
N LYS A 397 6.18 -5.07 35.28
CA LYS A 397 5.33 -3.92 34.89
C LYS A 397 4.12 -4.32 34.03
N TYR A 398 4.24 -5.38 33.24
CA TYR A 398 3.25 -5.75 32.22
C TYR A 398 2.70 -7.18 32.41
N GLY A 399 2.65 -7.68 33.64
CA GLY A 399 2.29 -9.07 33.98
C GLY A 399 0.92 -9.55 33.46
N SER A 400 -0.02 -8.64 33.20
CA SER A 400 -1.34 -8.94 32.62
C SER A 400 -1.33 -9.08 31.08
N SER A 401 -0.27 -8.62 30.41
CA SER A 401 -0.16 -8.54 28.94
C SER A 401 -0.04 -9.92 28.28
N ILE A 402 -0.33 -9.96 26.98
CA ILE A 402 -0.12 -11.14 26.13
C ILE A 402 1.36 -11.58 26.13
N TYR A 403 2.29 -10.62 26.21
CA TYR A 403 3.73 -10.86 26.24
C TYR A 403 4.17 -11.54 27.53
N ALA A 404 3.71 -11.07 28.69
CA ALA A 404 3.99 -11.72 29.97
C ALA A 404 3.46 -13.15 30.02
N LYS A 405 2.23 -13.37 29.53
CA LYS A 405 1.62 -14.71 29.43
C LYS A 405 2.42 -15.63 28.49
N THR A 406 2.86 -15.12 27.33
CA THR A 406 3.72 -15.85 26.37
C THR A 406 5.12 -16.17 26.95
N ILE A 407 5.67 -15.32 27.83
CA ILE A 407 6.95 -15.58 28.51
C ILE A 407 6.83 -16.68 29.58
N LEU A 408 5.67 -16.80 30.24
CA LEU A 408 5.40 -17.81 31.26
C LEU A 408 4.97 -19.15 30.65
N ASP A 409 4.19 -19.12 29.57
CA ASP A 409 3.77 -20.27 28.79
C ASP A 409 3.93 -19.96 27.29
N PRO A 410 5.00 -20.44 26.63
CA PRO A 410 5.21 -20.25 25.20
C PRO A 410 4.09 -20.82 24.31
N GLY A 411 3.25 -21.72 24.84
CA GLY A 411 2.06 -22.23 24.17
C GLY A 411 0.80 -21.38 24.40
N PHE A 412 0.86 -20.29 25.18
CA PHE A 412 -0.31 -19.51 25.59
C PHE A 412 -1.15 -19.04 24.39
N ASN A 413 -0.51 -18.50 23.35
CA ASN A 413 -1.24 -17.95 22.19
C ASN A 413 -1.97 -19.04 21.40
N ILE A 414 -1.43 -20.27 21.36
CA ILE A 414 -2.09 -21.42 20.73
C ILE A 414 -3.33 -21.81 21.55
N LYS A 415 -3.15 -21.99 22.87
CA LYS A 415 -4.24 -22.34 23.80
C LYS A 415 -5.35 -21.28 23.84
N GLN A 416 -4.99 -20.00 23.74
CA GLN A 416 -5.93 -18.89 23.67
C GLN A 416 -6.72 -18.94 22.35
N ASN A 417 -6.07 -19.15 21.21
CA ASN A 417 -6.74 -19.27 19.91
C ASN A 417 -7.67 -20.51 19.86
N GLU A 418 -7.25 -21.64 20.44
CA GLU A 418 -8.08 -22.84 20.59
C GLU A 418 -9.30 -22.58 21.49
N PHE A 419 -9.10 -21.93 22.65
CA PHE A 419 -10.18 -21.52 23.54
C PHE A 419 -11.15 -20.55 22.87
N ASP A 420 -10.64 -19.56 22.13
CA ASP A 420 -11.46 -18.56 21.44
C ASP A 420 -12.26 -19.19 20.28
N ALA A 421 -11.69 -20.19 19.59
CA ALA A 421 -12.42 -20.99 18.61
C ALA A 421 -13.54 -21.85 19.26
N ILE A 422 -13.30 -22.41 20.44
CA ILE A 422 -14.32 -23.14 21.23
C ILE A 422 -15.44 -22.19 21.66
N VAL A 423 -15.11 -20.99 22.17
CA VAL A 423 -16.08 -19.98 22.60
C VAL A 423 -16.89 -19.43 21.42
N ASN A 424 -16.24 -19.16 20.28
CA ASN A 424 -16.92 -18.79 19.03
C ASN A 424 -17.88 -19.89 18.56
N LYS A 425 -17.47 -21.17 18.61
CA LYS A 425 -18.38 -22.28 18.32
C LYS A 425 -19.57 -22.31 19.28
N LYS A 426 -19.36 -22.11 20.59
CA LYS A 426 -20.45 -22.04 21.58
C LYS A 426 -21.41 -20.88 21.36
N TYR A 427 -20.93 -19.76 20.82
CA TYR A 427 -21.82 -18.69 20.39
C TYR A 427 -22.62 -19.07 19.15
N ASN A 428 -22.04 -19.77 18.18
CA ASN A 428 -22.76 -20.23 17.00
C ASN A 428 -23.80 -21.31 17.36
N ASP A 429 -23.44 -22.31 18.18
CA ASP A 429 -24.36 -23.32 18.75
C ASP A 429 -25.60 -22.65 19.40
N LEU A 430 -25.40 -21.56 20.16
CA LEU A 430 -26.47 -20.80 20.82
C LEU A 430 -27.26 -19.90 19.85
N PHE A 431 -26.57 -19.27 18.88
CA PHE A 431 -27.18 -18.41 17.88
C PHE A 431 -28.12 -19.20 16.96
N ASP A 432 -27.78 -20.45 16.63
CA ASP A 432 -28.64 -21.33 15.84
C ASP A 432 -29.93 -21.69 16.59
N LEU A 433 -29.88 -21.92 17.92
CA LEU A 433 -31.09 -22.05 18.76
C LEU A 433 -31.94 -20.78 18.73
N TYR A 434 -31.30 -19.60 18.76
CA TYR A 434 -32.00 -18.31 18.68
C TYR A 434 -32.62 -18.06 17.29
N ALA A 435 -31.93 -18.41 16.21
CA ALA A 435 -32.42 -18.34 14.84
C ALA A 435 -33.58 -19.31 14.58
N ALA A 436 -33.51 -20.53 15.16
CA ALA A 436 -34.58 -21.51 15.20
C ALA A 436 -35.76 -21.14 16.14
N LYS A 437 -35.66 -20.01 16.84
CA LYS A 437 -36.65 -19.47 17.79
C LYS A 437 -36.88 -20.33 19.05
N ASP A 438 -35.94 -21.19 19.42
CA ASP A 438 -36.02 -22.00 20.64
C ASP A 438 -35.58 -21.19 21.88
N PHE A 439 -36.28 -20.08 22.13
CA PHE A 439 -35.94 -19.12 23.17
C PHE A 439 -35.83 -19.74 24.58
N PRO A 440 -36.64 -20.75 24.99
CA PRO A 440 -36.43 -21.44 26.26
C PRO A 440 -35.05 -22.13 26.36
N LYS A 441 -34.57 -22.81 25.30
CA LYS A 441 -33.22 -23.38 25.30
C LYS A 441 -32.13 -22.31 25.22
N VAL A 442 -32.35 -21.22 24.49
CA VAL A 442 -31.41 -20.08 24.47
C VAL A 442 -31.19 -19.53 25.87
N ILE A 443 -32.24 -19.42 26.70
CA ILE A 443 -32.08 -18.96 28.09
C ILE A 443 -31.23 -19.95 28.90
N VAL A 444 -31.57 -21.25 28.86
CA VAL A 444 -30.87 -22.30 29.64
C VAL A 444 -29.40 -22.45 29.25
N GLU A 445 -29.11 -22.56 27.94
CA GLU A 445 -27.72 -22.71 27.47
C GLU A 445 -26.93 -21.40 27.62
N ALA A 446 -27.55 -20.22 27.54
CA ALA A 446 -26.85 -18.97 27.84
C ALA A 446 -26.55 -18.81 29.35
N ASP A 447 -27.48 -19.12 30.25
CA ASP A 447 -27.22 -19.16 31.70
C ASP A 447 -26.06 -20.10 32.01
N ARG A 448 -26.04 -21.29 31.39
CA ARG A 448 -24.93 -22.23 31.49
C ARG A 448 -23.61 -21.64 30.96
N LEU A 449 -23.58 -21.11 29.75
CA LEU A 449 -22.35 -20.59 29.14
C LEU A 449 -21.76 -19.39 29.89
N ILE A 450 -22.62 -18.58 30.53
CA ILE A 450 -22.20 -17.49 31.42
C ILE A 450 -21.58 -18.04 32.72
N ALA A 451 -22.12 -19.14 33.26
CA ALA A 451 -21.58 -19.80 34.46
C ALA A 451 -20.30 -20.62 34.19
N ASP A 452 -20.24 -21.35 33.07
CA ASP A 452 -19.10 -22.16 32.64
C ASP A 452 -17.90 -21.26 32.21
N TYR A 453 -18.17 -20.05 31.69
CA TYR A 453 -17.15 -19.16 31.12
C TYR A 453 -17.31 -17.66 31.51
N PRO A 454 -17.33 -17.28 32.80
CA PRO A 454 -17.72 -15.93 33.23
C PRO A 454 -16.85 -14.77 32.73
N ASN A 455 -15.58 -15.03 32.40
CA ASN A 455 -14.59 -14.02 31.98
C ASN A 455 -14.25 -14.10 30.47
N ASN A 456 -15.11 -14.66 29.63
CA ASN A 456 -14.85 -14.81 28.19
C ASN A 456 -15.23 -13.55 27.36
N PHE A 457 -14.59 -13.36 26.21
CA PHE A 457 -14.76 -12.17 25.36
C PHE A 457 -16.13 -12.06 24.65
N LEU A 458 -16.99 -13.08 24.75
CA LEU A 458 -18.38 -13.08 24.29
C LEU A 458 -19.41 -13.05 25.44
N ALA A 459 -18.99 -12.86 26.70
CA ALA A 459 -19.91 -12.84 27.86
C ALA A 459 -21.05 -11.80 27.75
N PRO A 460 -20.81 -10.53 27.34
CA PRO A 460 -21.88 -9.57 27.05
C PRO A 460 -22.87 -10.07 25.98
N GLN A 461 -22.38 -10.75 24.95
CA GLN A 461 -23.12 -11.22 23.78
C GLN A 461 -24.00 -12.43 24.14
N PHE A 462 -23.50 -13.34 24.98
CA PHE A 462 -24.28 -14.43 25.58
C PHE A 462 -25.42 -13.85 26.44
N ALA A 463 -25.11 -12.89 27.31
CA ALA A 463 -26.09 -12.23 28.16
C ALA A 463 -27.14 -11.43 27.34
N TYR A 464 -26.76 -10.85 26.20
CA TYR A 464 -27.68 -10.18 25.28
C TYR A 464 -28.64 -11.16 24.59
N LEU A 465 -28.15 -12.28 24.03
CA LEU A 465 -29.04 -13.30 23.44
C LEU A 465 -30.02 -13.84 24.48
N ARG A 466 -29.56 -14.06 25.72
CA ARG A 466 -30.42 -14.42 26.85
C ARG A 466 -31.49 -13.36 27.15
N ALA A 467 -31.12 -12.09 27.25
CA ALA A 467 -32.06 -11.00 27.54
C ALA A 467 -33.16 -10.87 26.46
N ILE A 468 -32.78 -10.97 25.17
CA ILE A 468 -33.76 -10.94 24.07
C ILE A 468 -34.64 -12.21 24.07
N ALA A 469 -34.10 -13.39 24.41
CA ALA A 469 -34.89 -14.61 24.59
C ALA A 469 -35.88 -14.52 25.77
N ILE A 470 -35.49 -13.89 26.89
CA ILE A 470 -36.39 -13.54 28.00
C ILE A 470 -37.50 -12.60 27.49
N GLY A 471 -37.16 -11.52 26.79
CA GLY A 471 -38.17 -10.61 26.21
C GLY A 471 -39.14 -11.28 25.25
N ARG A 472 -38.71 -12.34 24.53
CA ARG A 472 -39.52 -13.15 23.62
C ARG A 472 -40.33 -14.27 24.31
N THR A 473 -40.26 -14.38 25.63
CA THR A 473 -40.98 -15.40 26.43
C THR A 473 -41.70 -14.84 27.67
N SER A 474 -41.46 -13.57 28.02
CA SER A 474 -41.90 -12.94 29.28
C SER A 474 -42.37 -11.49 29.09
N TYR A 475 -43.03 -10.98 30.13
CA TYR A 475 -43.41 -9.57 30.29
C TYR A 475 -42.18 -8.62 30.27
N VAL A 476 -42.42 -7.36 29.94
CA VAL A 476 -41.36 -6.34 29.73
C VAL A 476 -40.48 -6.09 30.96
N ASP A 477 -41.02 -6.19 32.16
CA ASP A 477 -40.23 -5.94 33.39
C ASP A 477 -39.08 -6.97 33.55
N ASN A 478 -39.26 -8.22 33.10
CA ASN A 478 -38.20 -9.23 33.04
C ASN A 478 -37.11 -8.88 32.02
N LEU A 479 -37.50 -8.32 30.86
CA LEU A 479 -36.58 -7.86 29.81
C LEU A 479 -35.76 -6.66 30.29
N ILE A 480 -36.40 -5.67 30.91
CA ILE A 480 -35.74 -4.49 31.48
C ILE A 480 -34.75 -4.91 32.57
N THR A 481 -35.11 -5.85 33.44
CA THR A 481 -34.20 -6.42 34.44
C THR A 481 -33.00 -7.10 33.81
N ALA A 482 -33.21 -7.96 32.80
CA ALA A 482 -32.12 -8.66 32.11
C ALA A 482 -31.18 -7.70 31.36
N LEU A 483 -31.71 -6.70 30.66
CA LEU A 483 -30.92 -5.66 29.99
C LEU A 483 -30.12 -4.81 31.00
N SER A 484 -30.76 -4.40 32.10
CA SER A 484 -30.10 -3.63 33.17
C SER A 484 -28.95 -4.42 33.82
N GLN A 485 -29.10 -5.74 33.95
CA GLN A 485 -28.04 -6.61 34.46
C GLN A 485 -26.81 -6.63 33.53
N ILE A 486 -26.98 -6.63 32.20
CA ILE A 486 -25.84 -6.55 31.26
C ILE A 486 -25.04 -5.26 31.50
N LYS A 487 -25.73 -4.12 31.62
CA LYS A 487 -25.11 -2.81 31.90
C LYS A 487 -24.35 -2.78 33.23
N ALA A 488 -24.85 -3.48 34.26
CA ALA A 488 -24.20 -3.59 35.56
C ALA A 488 -23.00 -4.56 35.56
N SER A 489 -23.07 -5.66 34.82
CA SER A 489 -22.01 -6.68 34.76
C SER A 489 -20.86 -6.34 33.82
N PHE A 490 -21.10 -5.55 32.76
CA PHE A 490 -20.12 -5.27 31.72
C PHE A 490 -19.90 -3.76 31.44
N PRO A 491 -19.71 -2.89 32.46
CA PRO A 491 -19.75 -1.43 32.31
C PRO A 491 -18.68 -0.81 31.40
N ALA A 492 -17.64 -1.58 31.01
CA ALA A 492 -16.58 -1.14 30.10
C ALA A 492 -16.79 -1.61 28.63
N ASP A 493 -17.80 -2.42 28.36
CA ASP A 493 -18.09 -2.95 27.02
C ASP A 493 -18.51 -1.83 26.03
N GLN A 494 -17.98 -1.90 24.80
CA GLN A 494 -18.18 -0.89 23.74
C GLN A 494 -19.00 -1.41 22.54
N PHE A 495 -19.62 -2.58 22.66
CA PHE A 495 -20.26 -3.28 21.55
C PHE A 495 -21.73 -3.61 21.84
N ILE A 496 -22.00 -4.24 22.98
CA ILE A 496 -23.33 -4.63 23.43
C ILE A 496 -23.94 -3.58 24.36
N VAL A 497 -23.18 -2.99 25.29
CA VAL A 497 -23.71 -2.01 26.25
C VAL A 497 -24.28 -0.74 25.57
N PRO A 498 -23.69 -0.18 24.51
CA PRO A 498 -24.33 0.89 23.73
C PRO A 498 -25.72 0.47 23.20
N LEU A 499 -25.83 -0.71 22.58
CA LEU A 499 -27.11 -1.26 22.11
C LEU A 499 -28.10 -1.57 23.25
N VAL A 500 -27.62 -1.93 24.45
CA VAL A 500 -28.46 -2.12 25.64
C VAL A 500 -29.02 -0.79 26.14
N ASN A 501 -28.25 0.31 26.06
CA ASN A 501 -28.76 1.65 26.40
C ASN A 501 -29.87 2.08 25.44
N GLU A 502 -29.67 1.92 24.12
CA GLU A 502 -30.68 2.21 23.11
C GLU A 502 -31.96 1.38 23.31
N ASN A 503 -31.82 0.07 23.52
CA ASN A 503 -32.97 -0.81 23.81
C ASN A 503 -33.72 -0.38 25.08
N LEU A 504 -33.02 0.02 26.14
CA LEU A 504 -33.64 0.48 27.39
C LEU A 504 -34.37 1.82 27.21
N ALA A 505 -33.76 2.78 26.52
CA ALA A 505 -34.39 4.08 26.21
C ALA A 505 -35.66 3.90 25.37
N TYR A 506 -35.65 2.99 24.40
CA TYR A 506 -36.84 2.64 23.61
C TYR A 506 -37.94 1.98 24.46
N LEU A 507 -37.58 1.04 25.35
CA LEU A 507 -38.55 0.41 26.27
C LEU A 507 -39.15 1.41 27.26
N GLU A 508 -38.39 2.42 27.70
CA GLU A 508 -38.88 3.47 28.59
C GLU A 508 -39.89 4.38 27.88
N GLN A 509 -39.56 4.85 26.67
CA GLN A 509 -40.46 5.68 25.85
C GLN A 509 -41.79 4.98 25.50
N HIS A 510 -41.76 3.67 25.26
CA HIS A 510 -42.93 2.87 24.87
C HIS A 510 -43.52 2.00 25.99
N LEU A 511 -43.13 2.22 27.25
CA LEU A 511 -43.41 1.30 28.37
C LEU A 511 -44.91 0.97 28.56
N ALA A 512 -45.77 1.95 28.33
CA ALA A 512 -47.23 1.82 28.45
C ALA A 512 -47.87 0.90 27.37
N GLU A 513 -47.18 0.63 26.27
CA GLU A 513 -47.58 -0.34 25.26
C GLU A 513 -47.04 -1.73 25.59
N PHE A 514 -45.74 -1.82 25.92
CA PHE A 514 -45.10 -3.08 26.29
C PHE A 514 -45.74 -3.74 27.53
N LYS A 515 -46.18 -2.96 28.53
CA LYS A 515 -46.87 -3.50 29.73
C LYS A 515 -48.27 -4.08 29.47
N LYS A 516 -48.86 -3.87 28.28
CA LYS A 516 -50.12 -4.52 27.87
C LYS A 516 -49.89 -5.95 27.35
N ARG A 517 -48.64 -6.33 27.06
CA ARG A 517 -48.27 -7.57 26.37
C ARG A 517 -47.82 -8.64 27.36
N LYS A 518 -48.22 -9.89 27.15
CA LYS A 518 -47.71 -11.05 27.92
C LYS A 518 -46.28 -11.46 27.53
N ILE A 519 -45.89 -11.14 26.31
CA ILE A 519 -44.55 -11.31 25.75
C ILE A 519 -44.13 -9.92 25.28
N ALA A 520 -43.00 -9.40 25.78
CA ALA A 520 -42.55 -8.06 25.46
C ALA A 520 -42.20 -7.94 23.96
N LEU A 521 -41.41 -8.89 23.46
CA LEU A 521 -40.88 -8.91 22.11
C LEU A 521 -41.67 -9.91 21.27
N LEU A 522 -42.71 -9.41 20.61
CA LEU A 522 -43.52 -10.21 19.69
C LEU A 522 -42.70 -10.61 18.45
N ASP A 523 -43.11 -11.70 17.81
CA ASP A 523 -42.73 -11.94 16.41
C ASP A 523 -43.48 -10.97 15.49
N PHE A 524 -42.86 -10.67 14.34
CA PHE A 524 -43.21 -9.59 13.42
C PHE A 524 -44.72 -9.41 13.15
N ASP A 525 -45.26 -8.29 13.63
CA ASP A 525 -46.51 -7.68 13.15
C ASP A 525 -46.17 -6.55 12.15
N PRO A 526 -46.79 -6.49 10.95
CA PRO A 526 -46.65 -5.38 10.02
C PRO A 526 -47.10 -4.00 10.55
N ASN A 527 -47.95 -3.97 11.58
CA ASN A 527 -48.69 -2.78 12.03
C ASN A 527 -48.12 -2.13 13.31
N GLU A 528 -47.18 -2.80 14.00
CA GLU A 528 -46.55 -2.24 15.22
C GLU A 528 -45.24 -1.48 14.90
N PRO A 529 -44.92 -0.42 15.68
CA PRO A 529 -43.57 0.12 15.74
C PRO A 529 -42.56 -0.97 16.12
N ARG A 530 -41.51 -1.15 15.29
CA ARG A 530 -40.57 -2.25 15.47
C ARG A 530 -39.56 -1.95 16.56
N PHE A 531 -39.50 -2.84 17.57
CA PHE A 531 -38.46 -2.85 18.60
C PHE A 531 -37.01 -2.89 18.06
N MET A 532 -36.80 -3.32 16.81
CA MET A 532 -35.48 -3.27 16.15
C MET A 532 -35.59 -2.89 14.67
N GLY A 533 -34.75 -1.95 14.24
CA GLY A 533 -34.58 -1.56 12.84
C GLY A 533 -33.85 -2.62 12.02
N GLN A 534 -34.60 -3.56 11.44
CA GLN A 534 -34.16 -4.43 10.34
C GLN A 534 -35.32 -4.79 9.40
N ALA A 535 -34.98 -5.11 8.15
CA ALA A 535 -35.86 -5.44 7.03
C ALA A 535 -35.25 -6.65 6.26
N PRO A 536 -36.00 -7.38 5.41
CA PRO A 536 -36.07 -8.84 5.50
C PRO A 536 -34.79 -9.63 5.21
N ALA A 537 -34.80 -10.90 5.63
CA ALA A 537 -33.76 -11.87 5.29
C ALA A 537 -33.56 -11.99 3.76
N VAL A 538 -32.30 -12.10 3.35
CA VAL A 538 -31.94 -12.48 1.98
C VAL A 538 -32.40 -13.92 1.75
N ILE A 539 -33.22 -14.14 0.72
CA ILE A 539 -33.62 -15.50 0.31
C ILE A 539 -32.36 -16.22 -0.19
N ALA A 540 -32.07 -17.39 0.39
CA ALA A 540 -30.92 -18.20 -0.01
C ALA A 540 -31.02 -18.57 -1.51
N GLN A 541 -29.92 -18.38 -2.25
CA GLN A 541 -29.85 -18.82 -3.64
C GLN A 541 -29.75 -20.34 -3.66
N GLN A 542 -30.70 -21.01 -4.32
CA GLN A 542 -30.67 -22.46 -4.47
C GLN A 542 -29.60 -22.87 -5.50
N PRO A 543 -28.87 -23.98 -5.30
CA PRO A 543 -27.93 -24.51 -6.29
C PRO A 543 -28.60 -24.88 -7.62
N LEU A 544 -27.82 -24.81 -8.70
CA LEU A 544 -28.25 -25.16 -10.06
C LEU A 544 -28.37 -26.69 -10.25
N GLU A 545 -29.59 -27.23 -10.18
CA GLU A 545 -29.89 -28.59 -10.65
C GLU A 545 -30.38 -28.65 -12.11
N LYS A 546 -30.36 -29.85 -12.69
CA LYS A 546 -30.40 -30.08 -14.15
C LYS A 546 -31.78 -30.40 -14.72
N ILE A 547 -31.88 -30.21 -16.03
CA ILE A 547 -33.09 -30.31 -16.87
C ILE A 547 -33.69 -31.73 -16.89
N ALA A 548 -35.03 -31.81 -16.79
CA ALA A 548 -35.86 -32.88 -17.33
C ALA A 548 -37.13 -32.28 -17.98
N GLN A 549 -37.83 -33.02 -18.87
CA GLN A 549 -38.94 -32.50 -19.68
C GLN A 549 -40.19 -33.41 -19.71
N LYS A 550 -41.32 -32.81 -20.17
CA LYS A 550 -42.58 -33.39 -20.72
C LYS A 550 -43.78 -33.57 -19.71
N PRO A 551 -45.05 -33.69 -20.18
CA PRO A 551 -45.78 -32.68 -21.01
C PRO A 551 -47.32 -32.57 -20.74
N ILE A 552 -48.01 -31.50 -21.21
CA ILE A 552 -49.50 -31.36 -21.42
C ILE A 552 -50.37 -31.46 -20.12
N GLY A 553 -51.34 -30.60 -19.74
CA GLY A 553 -52.43 -29.85 -20.43
C GLY A 553 -53.81 -30.49 -20.09
N PRO A 554 -55.01 -29.87 -20.28
CA PRO A 554 -55.38 -28.45 -20.53
C PRO A 554 -56.70 -27.91 -19.85
N VAL A 555 -56.87 -26.57 -19.70
CA VAL A 555 -58.19 -25.80 -19.77
C VAL A 555 -59.23 -26.07 -18.62
N PRO A 556 -60.38 -25.36 -18.36
CA PRO A 556 -61.05 -24.13 -18.93
C PRO A 556 -61.27 -22.92 -17.96
N GLN A 557 -61.33 -21.64 -18.43
CA GLN A 557 -62.51 -20.71 -18.64
C GLN A 557 -63.23 -20.17 -17.36
N GLN A 558 -63.94 -19.02 -17.30
CA GLN A 558 -64.19 -17.77 -18.09
C GLN A 558 -64.88 -16.74 -17.13
N GLN A 559 -65.24 -15.47 -17.42
CA GLN A 559 -65.14 -14.56 -18.60
C GLN A 559 -64.65 -13.16 -18.07
N THR A 560 -64.97 -11.90 -18.44
CA THR A 560 -65.79 -11.12 -19.42
C THR A 560 -65.00 -9.77 -19.60
N ALA A 561 -64.83 -9.11 -20.75
CA ALA A 561 -65.76 -8.37 -21.65
C ALA A 561 -66.26 -7.02 -21.08
N VAL A 562 -66.37 -5.91 -21.84
CA VAL A 562 -66.48 -5.70 -23.31
C VAL A 562 -65.61 -4.50 -23.78
N VAL A 563 -65.32 -4.39 -25.09
CA VAL A 563 -64.62 -3.24 -25.76
C VAL A 563 -65.63 -2.54 -26.74
N PRO A 564 -65.46 -2.26 -28.07
CA PRO A 564 -64.31 -2.02 -28.97
C PRO A 564 -64.37 -0.70 -29.80
N SER A 565 -63.23 -0.21 -30.33
CA SER A 565 -63.20 0.51 -31.63
C SER A 565 -61.83 0.39 -32.34
N ILE A 566 -61.82 -0.10 -33.58
CA ILE A 566 -60.64 -0.23 -34.47
C ILE A 566 -61.11 -0.22 -35.94
N PRO A 567 -60.35 0.37 -36.88
CA PRO A 567 -59.44 -0.42 -37.74
C PRO A 567 -58.09 0.35 -37.96
N ALA A 568 -57.16 0.03 -38.88
CA ALA A 568 -57.09 -0.94 -39.98
C ALA A 568 -55.65 -1.50 -40.18
N VAL A 569 -55.45 -2.40 -41.16
CA VAL A 569 -54.26 -3.26 -41.33
C VAL A 569 -53.78 -3.30 -42.79
N THR A 570 -52.46 -3.41 -43.05
CA THR A 570 -51.88 -4.20 -44.18
C THR A 570 -50.36 -4.36 -44.07
N LYS A 571 -49.82 -5.44 -44.66
CA LYS A 571 -48.37 -5.78 -44.77
C LYS A 571 -48.16 -6.80 -45.90
N PRO A 572 -47.27 -6.56 -46.87
CA PRO A 572 -46.14 -7.47 -47.20
C PRO A 572 -44.90 -6.67 -47.74
N THR A 573 -43.66 -7.11 -48.01
CA THR A 573 -42.80 -8.32 -47.82
C THR A 573 -41.50 -8.07 -48.63
N ILE A 574 -40.32 -8.51 -48.15
CA ILE A 574 -39.02 -8.78 -48.84
C ILE A 574 -38.43 -7.77 -49.87
N SER A 575 -37.14 -7.45 -49.72
CA SER A 575 -36.15 -7.43 -50.82
C SER A 575 -34.73 -7.68 -50.29
N GLU A 576 -33.89 -8.35 -51.09
CA GLU A 576 -32.44 -8.51 -50.83
C GLU A 576 -31.58 -7.50 -51.62
N LEU A 577 -30.29 -7.48 -51.27
CA LEU A 577 -29.07 -7.10 -52.02
C LEU A 577 -29.19 -6.62 -53.49
N PRO A 578 -28.38 -5.62 -53.89
CA PRO A 578 -26.99 -5.93 -54.29
C PRO A 578 -25.92 -4.92 -53.82
N ALA A 579 -24.66 -5.17 -54.18
CA ALA A 579 -23.50 -4.35 -53.82
C ALA A 579 -22.56 -4.13 -55.02
N SER A 580 -21.87 -2.98 -55.08
CA SER A 580 -20.44 -2.89 -55.48
C SER A 580 -19.85 -1.47 -55.42
N LYS A 581 -18.76 -1.32 -54.64
CA LYS A 581 -17.45 -0.62 -54.86
C LYS A 581 -17.20 0.26 -56.12
N PRO A 582 -16.14 1.13 -56.16
CA PRO A 582 -14.96 1.15 -55.26
C PRO A 582 -14.51 2.53 -54.71
N ALA A 583 -13.65 2.48 -53.68
CA ALA A 583 -12.62 3.46 -53.36
C ALA A 583 -11.39 2.73 -52.76
N GLU A 584 -10.22 3.38 -52.74
CA GLU A 584 -8.89 2.74 -52.68
C GLU A 584 -8.42 2.22 -51.30
N ILE A 585 -7.22 1.61 -51.29
CA ILE A 585 -6.62 0.85 -50.19
C ILE A 585 -5.24 1.43 -49.85
N ASN A 586 -4.94 1.65 -48.57
CA ASN A 586 -3.63 1.32 -48.01
C ASN A 586 -3.70 1.08 -46.49
N PRO A 587 -2.93 0.13 -45.92
CA PRO A 587 -3.17 -0.35 -44.55
C PRO A 587 -2.21 0.23 -43.51
N THR A 588 -2.74 0.60 -42.35
CA THR A 588 -1.93 0.82 -41.13
C THR A 588 -2.39 -0.13 -40.04
N ILE A 589 -1.56 -1.12 -39.70
CA ILE A 589 -1.84 -2.09 -38.64
C ILE A 589 -1.75 -1.39 -37.28
N VAL A 590 -2.90 -1.15 -36.65
CA VAL A 590 -2.96 -0.72 -35.25
C VAL A 590 -2.55 -1.91 -34.37
N LYS A 591 -1.28 -1.96 -33.98
CA LYS A 591 -0.86 -2.83 -32.87
C LYS A 591 -1.60 -2.38 -31.61
N ALA A 592 -2.35 -3.29 -30.99
CA ALA A 592 -2.90 -3.06 -29.66
C ALA A 592 -1.75 -2.81 -28.67
N ALA A 593 -1.67 -1.59 -28.15
CA ALA A 593 -0.76 -1.26 -27.07
C ALA A 593 -1.35 -1.80 -25.77
N VAL A 594 -0.72 -2.85 -25.20
CA VAL A 594 -1.09 -3.37 -23.89
C VAL A 594 -0.83 -2.28 -22.85
N LYS A 595 -1.90 -1.69 -22.31
CA LYS A 595 -1.81 -0.81 -21.14
C LYS A 595 -1.35 -1.63 -19.94
N LYS A 596 -0.71 -0.97 -18.97
CA LYS A 596 -0.75 -1.47 -17.59
C LYS A 596 -2.19 -1.32 -17.11
N ASP A 597 -2.88 -2.43 -16.88
CA ASP A 597 -4.14 -2.42 -16.15
C ASP A 597 -3.83 -2.26 -14.67
N ASN A 598 -3.66 -1.00 -14.22
CA ASN A 598 -3.90 -0.66 -12.82
C ASN A 598 -5.41 -0.84 -12.59
N ILE A 599 -5.81 -2.03 -12.13
CA ILE A 599 -7.22 -2.39 -11.96
C ILE A 599 -7.90 -1.42 -10.97
N PHE A 600 -7.19 -0.99 -9.93
CA PHE A 600 -7.68 -0.08 -8.90
C PHE A 600 -7.20 1.36 -9.12
N SER A 601 -8.03 2.32 -8.69
CA SER A 601 -7.83 3.77 -8.90
C SER A 601 -7.96 4.54 -7.58
N THR A 602 -7.22 5.63 -7.44
CA THR A 602 -7.30 6.59 -6.32
C THR A 602 -8.18 7.81 -6.64
N GLU A 603 -8.87 7.81 -7.79
CA GLU A 603 -9.79 8.90 -8.18
C GLU A 603 -10.86 9.20 -7.11
N PRO A 604 -11.25 10.48 -6.90
CA PRO A 604 -12.22 10.87 -5.88
C PRO A 604 -13.56 10.12 -5.99
N ALA A 605 -13.82 9.24 -5.04
CA ALA A 605 -15.04 8.44 -4.96
C ALA A 605 -16.09 9.10 -4.05
N THR A 606 -17.34 9.12 -4.53
CA THR A 606 -18.51 9.67 -3.80
C THR A 606 -19.20 8.67 -2.89
N MET A 607 -18.71 7.41 -2.86
CA MET A 607 -19.26 6.37 -2.00
C MET A 607 -18.19 5.38 -1.56
N TRP A 608 -18.15 5.11 -0.26
CA TRP A 608 -17.19 4.21 0.37
C TRP A 608 -17.86 3.11 1.20
N TYR A 609 -17.13 2.00 1.36
CA TYR A 609 -17.48 0.85 2.17
C TYR A 609 -16.33 0.48 3.12
N TYR A 610 -16.70 0.08 4.33
CA TYR A 610 -15.84 -0.74 5.18
C TYR A 610 -16.12 -2.21 4.87
N VAL A 611 -15.07 -3.01 4.71
CA VAL A 611 -15.17 -4.43 4.37
C VAL A 611 -14.47 -5.27 5.43
N VAL A 612 -15.13 -6.34 5.87
CA VAL A 612 -14.52 -7.47 6.55
C VAL A 612 -14.47 -8.62 5.55
N ASP A 613 -13.26 -9.10 5.32
CA ASP A 613 -12.87 -10.13 4.37
C ASP A 613 -12.65 -11.44 5.14
N VAL A 614 -13.27 -12.54 4.73
CA VAL A 614 -13.24 -13.82 5.44
C VAL A 614 -12.83 -14.94 4.49
N ALA A 615 -11.65 -15.47 4.75
CA ALA A 615 -10.83 -16.34 3.92
C ALA A 615 -11.34 -17.78 3.70
N ASP A 616 -12.65 -18.01 3.86
CA ASP A 616 -13.29 -19.34 3.80
C ASP A 616 -14.76 -19.23 3.39
N ALA A 617 -15.11 -19.73 2.20
CA ALA A 617 -16.48 -19.76 1.68
C ALA A 617 -17.41 -20.79 2.37
N SER A 618 -16.87 -21.73 3.14
CA SER A 618 -17.66 -22.80 3.78
C SER A 618 -18.35 -22.38 5.09
N LEU A 619 -17.97 -21.23 5.66
CA LEU A 619 -18.42 -20.80 6.98
C LEU A 619 -19.70 -19.94 6.93
N THR A 620 -20.65 -20.25 7.82
CA THR A 620 -21.91 -19.52 7.96
C THR A 620 -21.74 -18.21 8.72
N LEU A 621 -21.59 -17.08 8.01
CA LEU A 621 -21.36 -15.76 8.64
C LEU A 621 -22.60 -15.11 9.27
N SER A 622 -23.70 -15.84 9.48
CA SER A 622 -24.98 -15.33 10.00
C SER A 622 -24.84 -14.65 11.37
N SER A 623 -24.11 -15.27 12.29
CA SER A 623 -23.86 -14.76 13.65
C SER A 623 -22.92 -13.55 13.65
N SER A 624 -21.86 -13.57 12.83
CA SER A 624 -20.96 -12.44 12.60
C SER A 624 -21.70 -11.23 12.03
N ARG A 625 -22.56 -11.44 11.02
CA ARG A 625 -23.42 -10.41 10.42
C ARG A 625 -24.44 -9.87 11.44
N PHE A 626 -25.04 -10.73 12.26
CA PHE A 626 -25.88 -10.28 13.37
C PHE A 626 -25.09 -9.36 14.33
N GLY A 627 -23.84 -9.71 14.65
CA GLY A 627 -22.91 -8.88 15.43
C GLY A 627 -22.65 -7.51 14.80
N ILE A 628 -22.32 -7.44 13.50
CA ILE A 628 -22.16 -6.15 12.80
C ILE A 628 -23.46 -5.33 12.84
N GLY A 629 -24.61 -5.99 12.72
CA GLY A 629 -25.93 -5.36 12.91
C GLY A 629 -26.18 -4.84 14.33
N GLN A 630 -25.67 -5.52 15.37
CA GLN A 630 -25.72 -5.04 16.75
C GLN A 630 -24.84 -3.80 16.93
N PHE A 631 -23.59 -3.85 16.47
CA PHE A 631 -22.63 -2.75 16.57
C PHE A 631 -23.15 -1.47 15.89
N ASN A 632 -23.65 -1.58 14.66
CA ASN A 632 -24.21 -0.45 13.92
C ASN A 632 -25.38 0.23 14.67
N ARG A 633 -26.29 -0.56 15.27
CA ARG A 633 -27.43 -0.01 16.01
C ARG A 633 -27.05 0.59 17.35
N GLY A 634 -26.04 0.03 18.04
CA GLY A 634 -25.59 0.54 19.34
C GLY A 634 -24.71 1.78 19.27
N ASN A 635 -23.87 1.89 18.24
CA ASN A 635 -22.88 2.97 18.13
C ASN A 635 -23.19 4.01 17.02
N TYR A 636 -24.09 3.70 16.08
CA TYR A 636 -24.44 4.59 14.95
C TYR A 636 -25.96 4.59 14.64
N PRO A 637 -26.85 4.76 15.64
CA PRO A 637 -28.30 4.59 15.47
C PRO A 637 -28.89 5.45 14.34
N ASP A 638 -28.56 6.74 14.29
CA ASP A 638 -29.09 7.70 13.30
C ASP A 638 -28.60 7.45 11.86
N HIS A 639 -27.53 6.67 11.68
CA HIS A 639 -26.83 6.55 10.40
C HIS A 639 -27.43 5.46 9.48
N ASN A 640 -28.41 4.67 9.95
CA ASN A 640 -29.11 3.63 9.17
C ASN A 640 -28.15 2.63 8.47
N LEU A 641 -26.97 2.38 9.07
CA LEU A 641 -25.87 1.64 8.42
C LEU A 641 -26.23 0.18 8.17
N ARG A 642 -26.23 -0.21 6.89
CA ARG A 642 -26.56 -1.57 6.45
C ARG A 642 -25.29 -2.35 6.13
N HIS A 643 -25.23 -3.58 6.60
CA HIS A 643 -24.25 -4.57 6.16
C HIS A 643 -24.86 -5.47 5.09
N GLN A 644 -24.03 -5.91 4.14
CA GLN A 644 -24.37 -6.83 3.05
C GLN A 644 -23.27 -7.89 2.92
N LEU A 645 -23.55 -9.02 2.27
CA LEU A 645 -22.61 -10.11 2.06
C LEU A 645 -22.42 -10.32 0.55
N LYS A 646 -21.18 -10.56 0.13
CA LYS A 646 -20.76 -10.82 -1.24
C LYS A 646 -19.79 -12.01 -1.21
N GLU A 647 -20.18 -13.09 -1.87
CA GLU A 647 -19.50 -14.38 -1.82
C GLU A 647 -18.70 -14.63 -3.10
N PHE A 648 -17.56 -15.32 -2.97
CA PHE A 648 -16.72 -15.85 -4.05
C PHE A 648 -16.41 -17.34 -3.76
N ASP A 649 -15.85 -18.05 -4.74
CA ASP A 649 -15.65 -19.52 -4.65
C ASP A 649 -14.86 -19.99 -3.40
N ASP A 650 -13.90 -19.19 -2.92
CA ASP A 650 -13.00 -19.52 -1.78
C ASP A 650 -13.06 -18.48 -0.63
N ASP A 651 -13.97 -17.50 -0.66
CA ASP A 651 -13.78 -16.22 0.03
C ASP A 651 -15.09 -15.42 0.23
N GLN A 652 -15.25 -14.67 1.34
CA GLN A 652 -16.49 -13.95 1.68
C GLN A 652 -16.25 -12.51 2.16
N LEU A 653 -16.91 -11.53 1.55
CA LEU A 653 -16.85 -10.12 1.95
C LEU A 653 -18.15 -9.68 2.63
N ILE A 654 -18.10 -9.36 3.93
CA ILE A 654 -19.14 -8.56 4.58
C ILE A 654 -18.79 -7.08 4.42
N TYR A 655 -19.67 -6.28 3.82
CA TYR A 655 -19.42 -4.85 3.61
C TYR A 655 -20.50 -3.97 4.24
N VAL A 656 -20.09 -2.82 4.77
CA VAL A 656 -20.94 -1.82 5.45
C VAL A 656 -20.70 -0.45 4.81
N GLY A 657 -21.75 0.34 4.62
CA GLY A 657 -21.59 1.75 4.27
C GLY A 657 -22.70 2.32 3.41
N ASN A 658 -22.31 2.85 2.24
CA ASN A 658 -22.81 4.09 1.65
C ASN A 658 -22.27 5.34 2.36
N PHE A 659 -21.02 5.30 2.84
CA PHE A 659 -20.34 6.46 3.42
C PHE A 659 -19.99 7.49 2.33
N SER A 660 -20.17 8.78 2.63
CA SER A 660 -20.00 9.89 1.69
C SER A 660 -18.54 10.23 1.34
N SER A 661 -17.62 10.01 2.28
CA SER A 661 -16.20 10.32 2.15
C SER A 661 -15.31 9.22 2.72
N PHE A 662 -14.02 9.30 2.42
CA PHE A 662 -12.99 8.43 3.00
C PHE A 662 -12.85 8.61 4.52
N GLU A 663 -13.08 9.83 5.01
CA GLU A 663 -13.00 10.16 6.43
C GLU A 663 -14.17 9.56 7.23
N ASP A 664 -15.40 9.61 6.69
CA ASP A 664 -16.59 9.00 7.32
C ASP A 664 -16.38 7.49 7.58
N VAL A 665 -15.87 6.79 6.56
CA VAL A 665 -15.62 5.35 6.62
C VAL A 665 -14.38 5.01 7.46
N LYS A 666 -13.36 5.88 7.53
CA LYS A 666 -12.24 5.74 8.47
C LYS A 666 -12.69 5.88 9.91
N ASN A 667 -13.54 6.85 10.23
CA ASN A 667 -14.08 7.01 11.59
C ASN A 667 -14.96 5.81 12.00
N TYR A 668 -15.74 5.24 11.07
CA TYR A 668 -16.42 3.97 11.30
C TYR A 668 -15.43 2.80 11.50
N ALA A 669 -14.39 2.70 10.67
CA ALA A 669 -13.36 1.67 10.75
C ALA A 669 -12.63 1.69 12.10
N SER A 670 -12.27 2.87 12.60
CA SER A 670 -11.63 3.07 13.91
C SER A 670 -12.53 2.64 15.07
N GLY A 671 -13.86 2.77 14.94
CA GLY A 671 -14.82 2.29 15.92
C GLY A 671 -14.98 0.77 15.92
N ILE A 672 -15.16 0.15 14.74
CA ILE A 672 -15.48 -1.28 14.64
C ILE A 672 -14.26 -2.20 14.70
N THR A 673 -13.11 -1.80 14.14
CA THR A 673 -11.93 -2.68 13.99
C THR A 673 -11.43 -3.23 15.34
N PRO A 674 -11.32 -2.43 16.43
CA PRO A 674 -10.96 -2.94 17.76
C PRO A 674 -11.97 -3.95 18.35
N GLN A 675 -13.21 -3.95 17.85
CA GLN A 675 -14.28 -4.85 18.29
C GLN A 675 -14.40 -6.11 17.42
N LEU A 676 -13.63 -6.25 16.33
CA LEU A 676 -13.81 -7.37 15.38
C LEU A 676 -13.72 -8.75 16.05
N LYS A 677 -12.77 -8.98 16.97
CA LYS A 677 -12.68 -10.23 17.76
C LYS A 677 -14.01 -10.59 18.44
N GLN A 678 -14.70 -9.58 18.95
CA GLN A 678 -15.98 -9.74 19.66
C GLN A 678 -17.18 -9.85 18.73
N ILE A 679 -17.06 -9.37 17.49
CA ILE A 679 -18.11 -9.33 16.47
C ILE A 679 -18.07 -10.60 15.60
N MET A 680 -16.91 -10.95 15.06
CA MET A 680 -16.69 -12.06 14.15
C MET A 680 -16.63 -13.40 14.91
N LYS A 681 -17.56 -14.32 14.61
CA LYS A 681 -17.69 -15.61 15.30
C LYS A 681 -16.89 -16.71 14.61
N VAL A 682 -15.67 -16.35 14.20
CA VAL A 682 -14.71 -17.11 13.41
C VAL A 682 -13.28 -16.76 13.89
N PRO A 683 -12.25 -17.60 13.67
CA PRO A 683 -10.90 -17.32 14.13
C PRO A 683 -10.29 -16.05 13.52
N GLU A 684 -9.54 -15.28 14.32
CA GLU A 684 -8.85 -14.05 13.87
C GLU A 684 -7.86 -14.29 12.72
N THR A 685 -7.32 -15.51 12.61
CA THR A 685 -6.37 -15.90 11.56
C THR A 685 -6.99 -16.08 10.17
N ILE A 686 -8.32 -16.00 10.05
CA ILE A 686 -9.03 -16.19 8.77
C ILE A 686 -9.88 -15.00 8.34
N TYR A 687 -9.72 -13.83 8.96
CA TYR A 687 -10.36 -12.61 8.46
C TYR A 687 -9.42 -11.40 8.47
N SER A 688 -9.70 -10.45 7.58
CA SER A 688 -9.04 -9.14 7.50
C SER A 688 -10.09 -8.04 7.36
N SER A 689 -9.68 -6.77 7.42
CA SER A 689 -10.60 -5.65 7.19
C SER A 689 -9.92 -4.47 6.51
N PHE A 690 -10.63 -3.80 5.61
CA PHE A 690 -10.13 -2.67 4.84
C PHE A 690 -11.23 -1.68 4.46
N VAL A 691 -10.82 -0.47 4.07
CA VAL A 691 -11.68 0.57 3.50
C VAL A 691 -11.56 0.54 1.97
N ILE A 692 -12.65 0.75 1.24
CA ILE A 692 -12.66 0.71 -0.22
C ILE A 692 -13.73 1.62 -0.84
N SER A 693 -13.40 2.28 -1.95
CA SER A 693 -14.38 3.03 -2.76
C SER A 693 -15.29 2.07 -3.52
N LYS A 694 -16.55 2.46 -3.74
CA LYS A 694 -17.52 1.64 -4.47
C LYS A 694 -16.97 1.17 -5.84
N GLU A 695 -16.32 2.07 -6.56
CA GLU A 695 -15.76 1.83 -7.90
C GLU A 695 -14.65 0.77 -7.88
N ASN A 696 -13.92 0.62 -6.78
CA ASN A 696 -12.95 -0.45 -6.60
C ASN A 696 -13.60 -1.73 -6.05
N PHE A 697 -14.61 -1.61 -5.17
CA PHE A 697 -15.36 -2.74 -4.64
C PHE A 697 -16.12 -3.52 -5.73
N ASP A 698 -16.69 -2.83 -6.71
CA ASP A 698 -17.38 -3.43 -7.87
C ASP A 698 -16.44 -4.29 -8.75
N LYS A 699 -15.11 -4.08 -8.63
CA LYS A 699 -14.08 -4.86 -9.31
C LYS A 699 -13.66 -6.12 -8.55
N LEU A 700 -13.86 -6.17 -7.22
CA LEU A 700 -13.57 -7.37 -6.42
C LEU A 700 -14.50 -8.50 -6.85
N LYS A 701 -13.92 -9.54 -7.45
CA LYS A 701 -14.63 -10.71 -8.03
C LYS A 701 -13.95 -12.05 -7.74
N SER A 702 -12.83 -12.03 -7.03
CA SER A 702 -12.08 -13.20 -6.59
C SER A 702 -11.05 -12.79 -5.54
N ARG A 703 -10.59 -13.75 -4.73
CA ARG A 703 -9.54 -13.56 -3.72
C ARG A 703 -8.24 -12.96 -4.27
N ALA A 704 -7.88 -13.32 -5.50
CA ALA A 704 -6.71 -12.74 -6.19
C ALA A 704 -6.85 -11.23 -6.44
N LEU A 705 -8.07 -10.73 -6.62
CA LEU A 705 -8.36 -9.30 -6.76
C LEU A 705 -8.48 -8.61 -5.38
N VAL A 706 -8.91 -9.31 -4.34
CA VAL A 706 -8.85 -8.81 -2.95
C VAL A 706 -7.39 -8.62 -2.52
N ILE A 707 -6.51 -9.60 -2.76
CA ILE A 707 -5.08 -9.49 -2.44
C ILE A 707 -4.42 -8.34 -3.22
N GLN A 708 -4.70 -8.20 -4.52
CA GLN A 708 -4.22 -7.05 -5.30
C GLN A 708 -4.79 -5.71 -4.81
N TYR A 709 -6.02 -5.69 -4.28
CA TYR A 709 -6.56 -4.49 -3.65
C TYR A 709 -5.87 -4.18 -2.32
N LEU A 710 -5.54 -5.18 -1.51
CA LEU A 710 -4.79 -4.99 -0.25
C LEU A 710 -3.36 -4.49 -0.52
N GLU A 711 -2.67 -5.02 -1.53
CA GLU A 711 -1.39 -4.47 -1.99
C GLU A 711 -1.54 -3.02 -2.49
N PHE A 712 -2.58 -2.72 -3.28
CA PHE A 712 -2.88 -1.36 -3.72
C PHE A 712 -3.19 -0.42 -2.53
N TYR A 713 -4.01 -0.86 -1.57
CA TYR A 713 -4.41 -0.10 -0.40
C TYR A 713 -3.20 0.23 0.48
N LYS A 714 -2.34 -0.77 0.76
CA LYS A 714 -1.10 -0.56 1.51
C LYS A 714 -0.18 0.48 0.86
N ASN A 715 -0.11 0.50 -0.47
CA ASN A 715 0.74 1.43 -1.21
C ASN A 715 0.17 2.85 -1.35
N ASN A 716 -1.15 3.05 -1.21
CA ASN A 716 -1.81 4.34 -1.49
C ASN A 716 -2.52 4.98 -0.28
N TYR A 717 -2.88 4.21 0.76
CA TYR A 717 -3.68 4.69 1.90
C TYR A 717 -3.10 4.38 3.29
N SER A 718 -2.07 3.54 3.43
CA SER A 718 -1.43 3.25 4.74
C SER A 718 -0.41 4.30 5.20
N ASN A 719 -0.40 5.48 4.59
CA ASN A 719 0.31 6.67 5.05
C ASN A 719 -0.60 7.65 5.84
N GLU A 720 -1.91 7.40 5.87
CA GLU A 720 -2.95 8.20 6.52
C GLU A 720 -3.73 7.39 7.56
#